data_AF-A0A7C2ELZ1-F1
#
_entry.id   AF-A0A7C2ELZ1-F1
#
_cell.length_a   1.000
_cell.length_b   1.000
_cell.length_c   1.000
_cell.angle_alpha   90.00
_cell.angle_beta   90.00
_cell.angle_gamma   90.00
#
_symmetry.space_group_name_H-M   'P 1'
#
loop_
_entity.id
_entity.type
_entity.pdbx_description
1 polymer ?
#
loop_
_entity_poly.entity_id
_entity_poly.type
_entity_poly.pdbx_seq_one_letter_code
_entity_poly.pdbx_strand_id
1 'polypeptide(L)'
;MGRARGGITSPRRRSSISICASPSDSRSASGSGRKSCSSSSICLTARTPLRSRRARHRWPPSSARERRYCQGGKGRSELESSSDSKGWAVKSGRLKATYCSPLVFLPREALTSYKTLRRASRSHAQRVEEYVKTGVRIVKESKPCFFLMLGLILCSVALGQVPNLPETKTEGEKEQQAPAQPPSGVHELTAPDVGAFLDGIVPLQLVQNDIAGATVAVVKDGKLLFARGYGYADVAGKKPVSPDETLFRPGSVSKLFTWTAVMQMAEQGKLDLDRDVNEYLDFKIPEKYGQPITLKNIMTHTPGFEEQIKDLFAADFESLDLGEYLKTHIPERIFPPGTTPAYSNYATALAGYIVERASGQPFNEYVEANIFKPLAMSHSTFVQPLPPALAPYMSNGYQLASDEPKPFEVVNAFPAGSLSSTASDMAQFIAAHLQEGRLGDARILRPETVRLMHSRLFALDDAANAMAYGFYEESRNGHRIIGHGGDTQYFHSDLHLIPDAGVGFFISYNSSGKGEASPRTLLWEALLDRYFPHTPPPTSASASAKEDAEAVSGTYMLSRRSETSFLKTATLLGELTVVPDEDGIIKVAELNGPNGKPKRWRGVAPMTFLEENGQEKLLFKPDHDGRMVMILPYPFFVGQRVGLFENNSLLLPVIAVSLLIMLLTLVLWPVAWLVRRHYGHKLEMAPIERRLRLAVRIVFALDILFIGAMTGLVLYGLTHIEVFSDRGNTWFHIIQVIGIVGAVGTLVVLYNAIKAWANKRRTIWYKLQATILALACLGFIWFALAGNLLRISSNY
;
A
#
# COMPACT_ATOMS: atom_id res chain seq x y z
N MET A 1 34.01 54.50 53.51
CA MET A 1 32.79 53.76 53.92
C MET A 1 31.58 54.57 53.43
N GLY A 2 30.49 54.01 52.88
CA GLY A 2 30.18 52.60 52.61
C GLY A 2 29.10 52.44 51.52
N ARG A 3 28.82 51.19 51.15
CA ARG A 3 27.86 50.70 50.13
C ARG A 3 26.41 51.19 50.35
N ALA A 4 25.45 51.10 49.41
CA ALA A 4 25.43 51.08 47.93
C ALA A 4 23.95 50.95 47.49
N ARG A 5 23.49 51.68 46.46
CA ARG A 5 22.22 51.43 45.73
C ARG A 5 22.36 51.87 44.27
N GLY A 6 21.72 51.14 43.36
CA GLY A 6 21.72 51.40 41.91
C GLY A 6 21.79 50.08 41.12
N GLY A 7 20.90 49.76 40.17
CA GLY A 7 19.66 50.45 39.78
C GLY A 7 19.59 50.85 38.30
N ILE A 8 19.50 49.85 37.41
CA ILE A 8 18.82 49.88 36.10
C ILE A 8 19.28 50.94 35.08
N THR A 9 19.88 50.50 33.96
CA THR A 9 19.49 50.96 32.60
C THR A 9 19.94 50.01 31.46
N SER A 10 19.23 50.09 30.33
CA SER A 10 19.47 49.48 28.99
C SER A 10 20.71 50.13 28.26
N PRO A 11 21.18 49.77 27.02
CA PRO A 11 20.50 49.02 25.93
C PRO A 11 21.34 48.14 24.93
N ARG A 12 20.60 47.49 23.99
CA ARG A 12 20.86 47.20 22.54
C ARG A 12 22.25 46.74 21.98
N ARG A 13 22.18 45.62 21.21
CA ARG A 13 22.92 45.19 19.98
C ARG A 13 24.15 46.01 19.48
N ARG A 14 25.29 45.31 19.30
CA ARG A 14 26.20 45.17 18.11
C ARG A 14 27.47 44.41 18.59
N SER A 15 27.96 43.29 18.03
CA SER A 15 28.49 42.95 16.69
C SER A 15 29.89 43.53 16.38
N SER A 16 30.76 42.74 15.71
CA SER A 16 32.20 42.97 15.36
C SER A 16 33.22 42.59 16.46
N ILE A 17 34.49 42.25 16.17
CA ILE A 17 35.25 42.34 14.90
C ILE A 17 36.28 41.20 14.69
N SER A 18 37.00 41.24 13.55
CA SER A 18 37.91 40.25 12.93
C SER A 18 39.26 39.95 13.62
N ILE A 19 39.93 38.87 13.17
CA ILE A 19 41.41 38.76 13.08
C ILE A 19 41.81 38.35 11.64
N CYS A 20 42.91 38.90 11.11
CA CYS A 20 43.50 38.55 9.81
C CYS A 20 45.05 38.64 9.82
N ALA A 21 45.69 37.84 8.95
CA ALA A 21 47.02 38.02 8.31
C ALA A 21 48.36 37.93 9.12
N SER A 22 49.06 36.80 8.92
CA SER A 22 50.49 36.69 8.46
C SER A 22 51.64 37.24 9.35
N PRO A 23 52.97 37.07 9.02
CA PRO A 23 53.67 36.29 7.97
C PRO A 23 54.89 35.44 8.49
N SER A 24 55.80 35.00 7.58
CA SER A 24 57.23 34.61 7.80
C SER A 24 57.54 33.19 8.35
N ASP A 25 58.64 32.48 8.02
CA ASP A 25 59.65 32.65 6.94
C ASP A 25 60.45 31.34 6.62
N SER A 26 61.25 31.39 5.55
CA SER A 26 62.53 30.68 5.28
C SER A 26 62.58 29.26 4.65
N ARG A 27 63.18 29.23 3.43
CA ARG A 27 64.36 28.43 2.96
C ARG A 27 64.39 26.89 3.12
N SER A 28 64.94 26.08 2.19
CA SER A 28 65.50 26.31 0.83
C SER A 28 65.95 24.99 0.16
N ALA A 29 66.20 25.01 -1.17
CA ALA A 29 67.00 24.04 -1.97
C ALA A 29 66.39 22.63 -2.25
N SER A 30 66.65 21.96 -3.39
CA SER A 30 67.28 22.40 -4.67
C SER A 30 67.10 21.40 -5.84
N GLY A 31 66.78 21.91 -7.04
CA GLY A 31 67.14 21.34 -8.37
C GLY A 31 66.31 20.14 -8.90
N SER A 32 66.37 19.80 -10.20
CA SER A 32 66.85 20.54 -11.38
C SER A 32 66.46 19.87 -12.73
N GLY A 33 66.27 20.65 -13.81
CA GLY A 33 66.06 20.17 -15.20
C GLY A 33 64.63 20.42 -15.74
N ARG A 34 64.29 21.33 -16.68
CA ARG A 34 64.95 22.20 -17.69
C ARG A 34 64.84 21.68 -19.15
N LYS A 35 64.42 22.57 -20.07
CA LYS A 35 64.21 22.44 -21.56
C LYS A 35 62.83 21.88 -21.99
N SER A 36 62.22 22.32 -23.11
CA SER A 36 62.46 23.51 -23.98
C SER A 36 61.29 23.83 -24.92
N CYS A 37 61.31 25.03 -25.51
CA CYS A 37 60.28 25.69 -26.34
C CYS A 37 60.05 25.14 -27.77
N SER A 38 58.84 25.40 -28.30
CA SER A 38 58.54 25.93 -29.67
C SER A 38 57.03 26.25 -29.77
N SER A 39 56.57 27.51 -29.94
CA SER A 39 56.28 28.25 -31.22
C SER A 39 55.27 27.53 -32.15
N SER A 40 54.21 28.16 -32.70
CA SER A 40 54.01 29.57 -33.12
C SER A 40 52.52 30.00 -33.00
N SER A 41 52.16 31.28 -32.77
CA SER A 41 51.73 32.31 -33.77
C SER A 41 50.64 31.84 -34.76
N ILE A 42 49.55 32.57 -35.09
CA ILE A 42 49.45 33.98 -35.53
C ILE A 42 48.06 34.62 -35.20
N CYS A 43 48.07 35.92 -34.87
CA CYS A 43 47.14 37.07 -35.11
C CYS A 43 45.85 36.93 -35.98
N LEU A 44 44.83 37.83 -35.98
CA LEU A 44 44.45 39.03 -35.20
C LEU A 44 43.00 39.53 -35.60
N THR A 45 42.17 40.01 -34.66
CA THR A 45 41.11 41.09 -34.75
C THR A 45 40.02 41.13 -35.87
N ALA A 46 38.84 41.78 -35.76
CA ALA A 46 38.02 42.29 -34.64
C ALA A 46 36.62 42.85 -35.09
N ARG A 47 35.66 42.91 -34.14
CA ARG A 47 34.55 43.91 -33.95
C ARG A 47 33.53 44.24 -35.09
N THR A 48 32.29 43.75 -34.89
CA THR A 48 30.96 44.43 -34.77
C THR A 48 30.81 45.99 -34.88
N PRO A 49 29.58 46.59 -35.05
CA PRO A 49 28.24 46.11 -35.51
C PRO A 49 27.35 47.16 -36.34
N LEU A 50 26.03 46.86 -36.52
CA LEU A 50 24.82 47.75 -36.68
C LEU A 50 24.16 48.08 -38.07
N ARG A 51 22.82 47.82 -38.13
CA ARG A 51 21.64 48.49 -38.82
C ARG A 51 21.83 49.23 -40.18
N SER A 52 20.91 49.24 -41.17
CA SER A 52 19.56 48.63 -41.47
C SER A 52 19.20 48.95 -42.99
N ARG A 53 18.00 48.98 -43.63
CA ARG A 53 16.54 49.04 -43.31
C ARG A 53 15.68 48.92 -44.63
N ARG A 54 14.34 48.70 -44.54
CA ARG A 54 13.26 48.87 -45.59
C ARG A 54 13.20 47.82 -46.76
N ALA A 55 12.04 47.47 -47.39
CA ALA A 55 10.62 47.89 -47.20
C ALA A 55 9.53 46.99 -47.90
N ARG A 56 8.32 46.92 -47.28
CA ARG A 56 6.94 46.54 -47.80
C ARG A 56 6.75 45.07 -48.26
N HIS A 57 5.57 44.41 -48.19
CA HIS A 57 4.16 44.86 -48.42
C HIS A 57 3.06 44.27 -47.46
N ARG A 58 1.82 44.79 -47.67
CA ARG A 58 0.44 44.45 -47.15
C ARG A 58 0.05 42.96 -47.11
N TRP A 59 -1.03 42.45 -46.46
CA TRP A 59 -1.98 42.80 -45.36
C TRP A 59 -2.84 41.51 -45.03
N PRO A 60 -3.80 41.48 -44.06
CA PRO A 60 -4.41 40.23 -43.49
C PRO A 60 -5.96 40.11 -43.79
N PRO A 61 -6.87 39.49 -42.96
CA PRO A 61 -6.94 38.14 -42.33
C PRO A 61 -8.32 37.38 -42.51
N SER A 62 -8.45 36.21 -41.86
CA SER A 62 -9.61 35.77 -41.02
C SER A 62 -10.74 34.84 -41.53
N SER A 63 -11.33 34.14 -40.53
CA SER A 63 -12.70 33.58 -40.44
C SER A 63 -12.99 32.17 -41.01
N ALA A 64 -14.05 31.55 -40.47
CA ALA A 64 -14.54 30.21 -40.75
C ALA A 64 -16.07 30.21 -40.87
N ARG A 65 -16.69 29.23 -41.57
CA ARG A 65 -18.09 28.79 -41.33
C ARG A 65 -18.54 27.55 -42.12
N GLU A 66 -19.69 27.04 -41.68
CA GLU A 66 -20.41 25.81 -42.07
C GLU A 66 -20.96 25.74 -43.50
N ARG A 67 -21.16 24.50 -43.98
CA ARG A 67 -22.42 23.91 -44.52
C ARG A 67 -22.21 22.41 -44.76
N ARG A 68 -22.98 21.40 -44.30
CA ARG A 68 -24.37 21.18 -43.81
C ARG A 68 -25.36 20.69 -44.90
N TYR A 69 -26.12 19.63 -44.60
CA TYR A 69 -27.06 18.83 -45.43
C TYR A 69 -26.38 17.83 -46.40
N CYS A 70 -26.96 16.65 -46.73
CA CYS A 70 -28.36 16.18 -46.65
C CYS A 70 -28.59 14.85 -45.86
N GLN A 71 -29.87 14.48 -45.68
CA GLN A 71 -30.34 13.20 -45.12
C GLN A 71 -30.53 12.12 -46.20
N GLY A 72 -30.61 10.84 -45.83
CA GLY A 72 -31.32 9.82 -46.63
C GLY A 72 -31.02 8.35 -46.28
N GLY A 73 -32.04 7.49 -46.38
CA GLY A 73 -31.87 6.04 -46.62
C GLY A 73 -31.96 5.10 -45.41
N LYS A 74 -33.10 4.41 -45.25
CA LYS A 74 -33.15 3.07 -44.64
C LYS A 74 -32.93 2.02 -45.75
N GLY A 75 -32.30 0.90 -45.45
CA GLY A 75 -32.24 -0.24 -46.37
C GLY A 75 -31.74 -1.53 -45.72
N ARG A 76 -32.60 -2.55 -45.62
CA ARG A 76 -32.20 -3.96 -45.48
C ARG A 76 -32.36 -4.62 -46.85
N SER A 77 -31.44 -5.49 -47.24
CA SER A 77 -31.77 -6.82 -47.80
C SER A 77 -30.51 -7.65 -48.02
N GLU A 78 -30.72 -8.96 -48.05
CA GLU A 78 -29.73 -10.02 -48.29
C GLU A 78 -28.88 -9.83 -49.57
N LEU A 79 -27.73 -10.52 -49.57
CA LEU A 79 -27.20 -11.14 -50.79
C LEU A 79 -26.40 -12.39 -50.43
N GLU A 80 -26.92 -13.56 -50.78
CA GLU A 80 -26.14 -14.80 -50.83
C GLU A 80 -25.23 -14.79 -52.06
N SER A 81 -24.06 -15.41 -51.97
CA SER A 81 -23.54 -16.23 -53.07
C SER A 81 -22.44 -17.15 -52.58
N SER A 82 -22.40 -18.36 -53.14
CA SER A 82 -21.38 -19.38 -52.85
C SER A 82 -20.55 -19.65 -54.10
N SER A 83 -19.27 -19.94 -53.91
CA SER A 83 -18.45 -20.76 -54.82
C SER A 83 -17.08 -21.05 -54.19
N ASP A 84 -16.31 -22.07 -54.60
CA ASP A 84 -16.62 -23.45 -55.01
C ASP A 84 -15.25 -24.16 -55.19
N SER A 85 -14.99 -25.34 -54.61
CA SER A 85 -13.95 -26.28 -55.08
C SER A 85 -13.85 -27.61 -54.30
N LYS A 86 -14.58 -28.61 -54.78
CA LYS A 86 -14.09 -29.96 -55.19
C LYS A 86 -12.94 -30.63 -54.39
N GLY A 87 -13.23 -31.79 -53.80
CA GLY A 87 -12.25 -32.84 -53.48
C GLY A 87 -12.88 -34.06 -52.80
N TRP A 88 -12.82 -35.25 -53.40
CA TRP A 88 -13.45 -36.48 -52.88
C TRP A 88 -12.44 -37.45 -52.25
N ALA A 89 -12.87 -38.05 -51.12
CA ALA A 89 -12.66 -39.41 -50.57
C ALA A 89 -11.53 -40.34 -51.13
N VAL A 90 -11.02 -41.34 -50.37
CA VAL A 90 -11.72 -42.64 -50.18
C VAL A 90 -10.99 -43.58 -49.16
N LYS A 91 -11.82 -44.34 -48.42
CA LYS A 91 -11.57 -45.61 -47.67
C LYS A 91 -10.80 -45.65 -46.34
N SER A 92 -11.47 -46.34 -45.42
CA SER A 92 -10.99 -46.94 -44.17
C SER A 92 -10.44 -48.36 -44.37
N GLY A 93 -9.65 -48.85 -43.41
CA GLY A 93 -9.25 -50.26 -43.28
C GLY A 93 -8.83 -50.61 -41.85
N ARG A 94 -9.22 -51.78 -41.33
CA ARG A 94 -8.82 -52.30 -40.01
C ARG A 94 -7.80 -53.43 -40.18
N LEU A 95 -6.88 -53.62 -39.23
CA LEU A 95 -6.74 -54.90 -38.48
C LEU A 95 -5.77 -54.82 -37.28
N LYS A 96 -5.70 -55.91 -36.51
CA LYS A 96 -5.27 -56.03 -35.09
C LYS A 96 -3.77 -56.30 -34.88
N ALA A 97 -3.36 -56.21 -33.59
CA ALA A 97 -2.34 -57.04 -32.89
C ALA A 97 -0.86 -56.56 -33.00
N THR A 98 0.06 -56.78 -32.05
CA THR A 98 -0.01 -57.48 -30.72
C THR A 98 1.15 -57.09 -29.79
N TYR A 99 0.96 -57.21 -28.45
CA TYR A 99 1.99 -57.28 -27.38
C TYR A 99 2.95 -56.06 -27.22
N CYS A 100 3.66 -55.85 -26.09
CA CYS A 100 3.74 -56.59 -24.83
C CYS A 100 3.88 -55.65 -23.60
N SER A 101 3.53 -56.13 -22.39
CA SER A 101 3.91 -55.51 -21.11
C SER A 101 3.80 -56.55 -19.98
N PRO A 102 4.74 -56.60 -19.01
CA PRO A 102 4.76 -57.64 -17.98
C PRO A 102 3.72 -57.38 -16.87
N LEU A 103 3.05 -58.45 -16.44
CA LEU A 103 2.17 -58.46 -15.28
C LEU A 103 2.95 -58.81 -14.01
N VAL A 104 2.69 -58.08 -12.92
CA VAL A 104 2.89 -58.58 -11.55
C VAL A 104 1.50 -58.84 -10.96
N PHE A 105 1.30 -60.02 -10.38
CA PHE A 105 0.01 -60.45 -9.82
C PHE A 105 -0.29 -59.77 -8.47
N LEU A 106 -1.57 -59.50 -8.21
CA LEU A 106 -2.10 -59.20 -6.88
C LEU A 106 -3.12 -60.29 -6.45
N PRO A 107 -3.22 -60.62 -5.14
CA PRO A 107 -4.11 -61.69 -4.67
C PRO A 107 -5.61 -61.38 -4.81
N ARG A 108 -6.42 -62.44 -4.83
CA ARG A 108 -7.89 -62.37 -5.06
C ARG A 108 -8.68 -61.59 -3.99
N GLU A 109 -8.10 -61.33 -2.82
CA GLU A 109 -8.80 -60.74 -1.67
C GLU A 109 -9.12 -59.25 -1.87
N ALA A 110 -8.28 -58.51 -2.62
CA ALA A 110 -8.49 -57.08 -2.90
C ALA A 110 -9.79 -56.79 -3.69
N LEU A 111 -10.26 -57.75 -4.50
CA LEU A 111 -11.46 -57.60 -5.34
C LEU A 111 -12.78 -57.59 -4.54
N THR A 112 -12.78 -58.06 -3.29
CA THR A 112 -13.97 -58.05 -2.42
C THR A 112 -14.17 -56.66 -1.82
N SER A 113 -13.13 -56.08 -1.22
CA SER A 113 -13.19 -54.74 -0.58
C SER A 113 -13.59 -53.64 -1.57
N TYR A 114 -13.11 -53.69 -2.82
CA TYR A 114 -13.45 -52.70 -3.84
C TYR A 114 -14.95 -52.66 -4.18
N LYS A 115 -15.64 -53.81 -4.15
CA LYS A 115 -17.09 -53.88 -4.37
C LYS A 115 -17.90 -53.33 -3.19
N THR A 116 -17.41 -53.52 -1.96
CA THR A 116 -18.03 -52.99 -0.74
C THR A 116 -17.89 -51.47 -0.67
N LEU A 117 -16.67 -50.95 -0.87
CA LEU A 117 -16.40 -49.51 -0.93
C LEU A 117 -17.22 -48.79 -2.01
N ARG A 118 -17.38 -49.40 -3.19
CA ARG A 118 -18.19 -48.84 -4.29
C ARG A 118 -19.71 -48.89 -4.06
N ARG A 119 -20.19 -49.65 -3.06
CA ARG A 119 -21.57 -49.55 -2.56
C ARG A 119 -21.72 -48.46 -1.50
N ALA A 120 -20.76 -48.35 -0.57
CA ALA A 120 -20.78 -47.31 0.46
C ALA A 120 -20.66 -45.88 -0.11
N SER A 121 -19.79 -45.66 -1.10
CA SER A 121 -19.65 -44.33 -1.72
C SER A 121 -20.89 -43.90 -2.50
N ARG A 122 -21.64 -44.85 -3.10
CA ARG A 122 -22.90 -44.54 -3.81
C ARG A 122 -24.03 -44.14 -2.86
N SER A 123 -24.22 -44.82 -1.73
CA SER A 123 -25.25 -44.44 -0.76
C SER A 123 -24.91 -43.13 -0.04
N HIS A 124 -23.63 -42.81 0.15
CA HIS A 124 -23.21 -41.52 0.68
C HIS A 124 -23.42 -40.38 -0.34
N ALA A 125 -23.01 -40.58 -1.60
CA ALA A 125 -23.21 -39.58 -2.66
C ALA A 125 -24.69 -39.22 -2.89
N GLN A 126 -25.60 -40.21 -2.88
CA GLN A 126 -27.03 -39.94 -3.04
C GLN A 126 -27.61 -39.12 -1.87
N ARG A 127 -27.17 -39.36 -0.63
CA ARG A 127 -27.59 -38.56 0.54
C ARG A 127 -27.05 -37.13 0.49
N VAL A 128 -25.82 -36.94 0.02
CA VAL A 128 -25.23 -35.61 -0.19
C VAL A 128 -25.96 -34.86 -1.30
N GLU A 129 -26.29 -35.53 -2.41
CA GLU A 129 -27.06 -34.93 -3.51
C GLU A 129 -28.49 -34.51 -3.07
N GLU A 130 -29.12 -35.29 -2.19
CA GLU A 130 -30.43 -34.98 -1.61
C GLU A 130 -30.36 -33.81 -0.61
N TYR A 131 -29.32 -33.75 0.24
CA TYR A 131 -29.04 -32.59 1.09
C TYR A 131 -28.76 -31.31 0.30
N VAL A 132 -27.94 -31.39 -0.76
CA VAL A 132 -27.63 -30.26 -1.63
C VAL A 132 -28.88 -29.79 -2.39
N LYS A 133 -29.70 -30.69 -2.93
CA LYS A 133 -30.96 -30.31 -3.58
C LYS A 133 -31.96 -29.66 -2.62
N THR A 134 -31.96 -30.06 -1.35
CA THR A 134 -32.79 -29.45 -0.31
C THR A 134 -32.27 -28.06 0.08
N GLY A 135 -30.97 -27.92 0.34
CA GLY A 135 -30.34 -26.64 0.67
C GLY A 135 -30.43 -25.61 -0.46
N VAL A 136 -30.16 -26.01 -1.70
CA VAL A 136 -30.27 -25.14 -2.88
C VAL A 136 -31.70 -24.65 -3.09
N ARG A 137 -32.72 -25.42 -2.70
CA ARG A 137 -34.13 -24.98 -2.79
C ARG A 137 -34.47 -23.90 -1.75
N ILE A 138 -33.92 -24.01 -0.54
CA ILE A 138 -34.11 -23.02 0.54
C ILE A 138 -33.39 -21.69 0.24
N VAL A 139 -32.21 -21.75 -0.39
CA VAL A 139 -31.41 -20.56 -0.75
C VAL A 139 -31.99 -19.80 -1.96
N LYS A 140 -32.78 -20.45 -2.83
CA LYS A 140 -33.26 -19.82 -4.08
C LYS A 140 -34.54 -19.00 -3.96
N GLU A 141 -35.25 -19.07 -2.84
CA GLU A 141 -36.51 -18.33 -2.58
C GLU A 141 -36.37 -17.23 -1.52
N SER A 142 -35.14 -16.92 -1.06
CA SER A 142 -34.87 -16.12 0.16
C SER A 142 -34.12 -14.79 -0.06
N LYS A 143 -34.49 -14.03 -1.10
CA LYS A 143 -34.25 -12.56 -1.20
C LYS A 143 -35.53 -11.89 -1.73
N PRO A 144 -35.95 -10.70 -1.22
CA PRO A 144 -35.11 -9.66 -0.63
C PRO A 144 -35.45 -9.28 0.82
N CYS A 145 -34.47 -9.37 1.73
CA CYS A 145 -34.56 -8.73 3.05
C CYS A 145 -33.16 -8.49 3.66
N PHE A 146 -32.40 -7.54 3.08
CA PHE A 146 -31.00 -7.27 3.47
C PHE A 146 -30.70 -5.78 3.73
N PHE A 147 -31.73 -5.00 4.09
CA PHE A 147 -31.66 -3.54 4.26
C PHE A 147 -32.04 -3.06 5.67
N LEU A 148 -32.08 -3.96 6.67
CA LEU A 148 -32.66 -3.66 7.99
C LEU A 148 -31.99 -4.37 9.18
N MET A 149 -30.68 -4.64 9.11
CA MET A 149 -29.87 -5.20 10.21
C MET A 149 -28.64 -4.32 10.53
N LEU A 150 -28.87 -3.01 10.70
CA LEU A 150 -27.91 -2.10 11.34
C LEU A 150 -28.66 -1.28 12.39
N GLY A 151 -28.59 -1.70 13.66
CA GLY A 151 -29.35 -1.05 14.74
C GLY A 151 -29.49 -1.81 16.08
N LEU A 152 -29.08 -3.09 16.16
CA LEU A 152 -29.17 -3.90 17.40
C LEU A 152 -27.90 -4.75 17.67
N ILE A 153 -26.72 -4.13 17.63
CA ILE A 153 -25.48 -4.71 18.20
C ILE A 153 -24.81 -3.67 19.12
N LEU A 154 -25.52 -3.29 20.19
CA LEU A 154 -25.01 -2.51 21.32
C LEU A 154 -25.84 -2.85 22.58
N CYS A 155 -25.67 -4.07 23.13
CA CYS A 155 -25.93 -4.44 24.54
C CYS A 155 -25.81 -5.97 24.79
N SER A 156 -24.58 -6.50 24.90
CA SER A 156 -24.34 -7.83 25.51
C SER A 156 -22.87 -8.10 25.84
N VAL A 157 -22.34 -7.46 26.90
CA VAL A 157 -21.10 -7.90 27.57
C VAL A 157 -21.50 -8.48 28.93
N ALA A 158 -21.72 -9.80 28.96
CA ALA A 158 -21.95 -10.55 30.20
C ALA A 158 -21.61 -12.04 30.00
N LEU A 159 -20.54 -12.48 30.67
CA LEU A 159 -20.26 -13.83 31.17
C LEU A 159 -21.01 -15.01 30.53
N GLY A 160 -20.32 -15.74 29.64
CA GLY A 160 -20.65 -17.11 29.28
C GLY A 160 -19.46 -18.03 29.54
N GLN A 161 -19.45 -18.76 30.66
CA GLN A 161 -18.50 -19.86 30.85
C GLN A 161 -18.91 -21.02 29.92
N VAL A 162 -18.04 -21.39 28.99
CA VAL A 162 -18.22 -22.63 28.21
C VAL A 162 -17.91 -23.80 29.16
N PRO A 163 -18.83 -24.76 29.36
CA PRO A 163 -18.55 -25.92 30.19
C PRO A 163 -17.53 -26.83 29.51
N ASN A 164 -16.54 -27.32 30.27
CA ASN A 164 -15.63 -28.35 29.78
C ASN A 164 -16.42 -29.59 29.37
N LEU A 165 -16.37 -29.93 28.08
CA LEU A 165 -16.77 -31.27 27.61
C LEU A 165 -15.72 -32.28 28.12
N PRO A 166 -16.14 -33.46 28.62
CA PRO A 166 -15.20 -34.46 29.08
C PRO A 166 -14.37 -35.02 27.92
N GLU A 167 -13.10 -35.31 28.17
CA GLU A 167 -12.19 -35.88 27.18
C GLU A 167 -12.67 -37.27 26.74
N THR A 168 -13.02 -37.41 25.46
CA THR A 168 -13.30 -38.71 24.86
C THR A 168 -12.00 -39.51 24.75
N LYS A 169 -11.76 -40.42 25.70
CA LYS A 169 -10.62 -41.36 25.63
C LYS A 169 -10.69 -42.14 24.32
N THR A 170 -9.75 -41.85 23.42
CA THR A 170 -9.59 -42.58 22.16
C THR A 170 -8.67 -43.76 22.42
N GLU A 171 -9.20 -44.97 22.31
CA GLU A 171 -8.40 -46.20 22.45
C GLU A 171 -7.55 -46.45 21.18
N GLY A 172 -6.37 -47.05 21.36
CA GLY A 172 -5.63 -47.66 20.25
C GLY A 172 -4.76 -46.69 19.43
N GLU A 173 -3.96 -45.86 20.10
CA GLU A 173 -2.85 -45.16 19.45
C GLU A 173 -1.86 -46.18 18.83
N LYS A 174 -1.92 -46.32 17.50
CA LYS A 174 -0.89 -47.05 16.75
C LYS A 174 0.34 -46.18 16.69
N GLU A 175 1.41 -46.64 17.33
CA GLU A 175 2.76 -46.08 17.39
C GLU A 175 3.15 -45.31 16.12
N GLN A 176 2.81 -44.01 16.10
CA GLN A 176 2.97 -43.17 14.93
C GLN A 176 4.38 -42.60 14.96
N GLN A 177 5.27 -43.28 14.22
CA GLN A 177 6.70 -43.03 14.18
C GLN A 177 7.00 -41.53 14.11
N ALA A 178 7.72 -41.04 15.13
CA ALA A 178 7.94 -39.60 15.31
C ALA A 178 8.51 -38.96 14.04
N PRO A 179 8.09 -37.72 13.68
CA PRO A 179 8.66 -37.02 12.54
C PRO A 179 10.19 -37.02 12.64
N ALA A 180 10.86 -37.55 11.61
CA ALA A 180 12.31 -37.59 11.58
C ALA A 180 12.84 -36.16 11.77
N GLN A 181 13.72 -35.97 12.75
CA GLN A 181 14.35 -34.67 12.96
C GLN A 181 15.01 -34.21 11.66
N PRO A 182 14.81 -32.96 11.21
CA PRO A 182 15.49 -32.44 10.03
C PRO A 182 17.00 -32.59 10.24
N PRO A 183 17.77 -32.96 9.19
CA PRO A 183 19.18 -33.31 9.34
C PRO A 183 19.95 -32.16 9.97
N SER A 184 20.65 -32.45 11.07
CA SER A 184 21.33 -31.43 11.90
C SER A 184 22.61 -30.93 11.21
N GLY A 185 22.46 -29.95 10.32
CA GLY A 185 23.54 -29.25 9.66
C GLY A 185 23.06 -27.94 9.06
N VAL A 186 23.97 -26.97 8.88
CA VAL A 186 23.68 -25.77 8.08
C VAL A 186 23.50 -26.22 6.63
N HIS A 187 22.36 -25.92 6.01
CA HIS A 187 22.16 -26.23 4.62
C HIS A 187 23.02 -25.30 3.75
N GLU A 188 23.76 -25.87 2.80
CA GLU A 188 24.49 -25.06 1.81
C GLU A 188 23.50 -24.56 0.74
N LEU A 189 23.54 -23.26 0.45
CA LEU A 189 22.69 -22.61 -0.56
C LEU A 189 23.12 -23.01 -1.98
N THR A 190 22.79 -24.24 -2.36
CA THR A 190 23.05 -24.85 -3.66
C THR A 190 21.76 -24.94 -4.48
N ALA A 191 21.87 -24.94 -5.81
CA ALA A 191 20.71 -25.02 -6.70
C ALA A 191 19.81 -26.26 -6.46
N PRO A 192 20.35 -27.47 -6.18
CA PRO A 192 19.52 -28.63 -5.86
C PRO A 192 18.81 -28.52 -4.50
N ASP A 193 19.47 -28.01 -3.46
CA ASP A 193 18.88 -27.89 -2.12
C ASP A 193 17.76 -26.82 -2.10
N VAL A 194 18.03 -25.63 -2.65
CA VAL A 194 17.04 -24.55 -2.72
C VAL A 194 15.88 -24.90 -3.67
N GLY A 195 16.16 -25.65 -4.74
CA GLY A 195 15.12 -26.18 -5.61
C GLY A 195 14.21 -27.18 -4.90
N ALA A 196 14.77 -28.13 -4.15
CA ALA A 196 13.99 -29.09 -3.37
C ALA A 196 13.17 -28.43 -2.24
N PHE A 197 13.74 -27.41 -1.59
CA PHE A 197 13.06 -26.60 -0.56
C PHE A 197 11.87 -25.83 -1.13
N LEU A 198 12.06 -25.07 -2.22
CA LEU A 198 11.00 -24.28 -2.85
C LEU A 198 9.92 -25.17 -3.48
N ASP A 199 10.30 -26.29 -4.10
CA ASP A 199 9.36 -27.30 -4.64
C ASP A 199 8.49 -27.95 -3.55
N GLY A 200 8.99 -28.06 -2.31
CA GLY A 200 8.22 -28.57 -1.18
C GLY A 200 7.21 -27.57 -0.63
N ILE A 201 7.56 -26.28 -0.57
CA ILE A 201 6.77 -25.26 0.14
C ILE A 201 5.84 -24.48 -0.79
N VAL A 202 6.31 -23.98 -1.94
CA VAL A 202 5.52 -23.06 -2.78
C VAL A 202 4.23 -23.72 -3.29
N PRO A 203 4.22 -24.96 -3.82
CA PRO A 203 2.97 -25.62 -4.22
C PRO A 203 1.97 -25.83 -3.07
N LEU A 204 2.47 -26.05 -1.85
CA LEU A 204 1.62 -26.17 -0.65
C LEU A 204 0.98 -24.82 -0.31
N GLN A 205 1.75 -23.73 -0.34
CA GLN A 205 1.22 -22.37 -0.13
C GLN A 205 0.15 -22.00 -1.17
N LEU A 206 0.35 -22.33 -2.45
CA LEU A 206 -0.64 -22.04 -3.50
C LEU A 206 -1.98 -22.75 -3.23
N VAL A 207 -1.94 -24.04 -2.87
CA VAL A 207 -3.15 -24.84 -2.57
C VAL A 207 -3.83 -24.40 -1.27
N GLN A 208 -3.06 -24.14 -0.21
CA GLN A 208 -3.61 -23.72 1.09
C GLN A 208 -4.27 -22.34 1.01
N ASN A 209 -3.62 -21.38 0.35
CA ASN A 209 -4.07 -19.99 0.30
C ASN A 209 -4.93 -19.65 -0.92
N ASP A 210 -5.18 -20.59 -1.84
CA ASP A 210 -5.95 -20.38 -3.08
C ASP A 210 -5.34 -19.31 -3.98
N ILE A 211 -4.06 -19.47 -4.30
CA ILE A 211 -3.27 -18.55 -5.14
C ILE A 211 -2.94 -19.25 -6.47
N ALA A 212 -3.15 -18.56 -7.59
CA ALA A 212 -3.13 -19.16 -8.91
C ALA A 212 -1.71 -19.61 -9.32
N GLY A 213 -0.71 -18.78 -9.06
CA GLY A 213 0.68 -19.06 -9.35
C GLY A 213 1.67 -18.10 -8.69
N ALA A 214 2.94 -18.46 -8.79
CA ALA A 214 4.06 -17.68 -8.29
C ALA A 214 5.29 -17.87 -9.18
N THR A 215 6.21 -16.90 -9.16
CA THR A 215 7.55 -17.05 -9.73
C THR A 215 8.60 -16.61 -8.73
N VAL A 216 9.74 -17.32 -8.72
CA VAL A 216 10.82 -17.17 -7.74
C VAL A 216 12.16 -17.14 -8.47
N ALA A 217 13.08 -16.29 -8.02
CA ALA A 217 14.49 -16.30 -8.40
C ALA A 217 15.41 -16.19 -7.18
N VAL A 218 16.52 -16.93 -7.20
CA VAL A 218 17.59 -16.90 -6.20
C VAL A 218 18.90 -16.65 -6.92
N VAL A 219 19.64 -15.64 -6.46
CA VAL A 219 20.95 -15.24 -6.97
C VAL A 219 22.00 -15.49 -5.89
N LYS A 220 23.15 -16.04 -6.29
CA LYS A 220 24.32 -16.24 -5.43
C LYS A 220 25.57 -15.80 -6.18
N ASP A 221 26.40 -14.98 -5.53
CA ASP A 221 27.70 -14.52 -6.02
C ASP A 221 27.67 -13.93 -7.45
N GLY A 222 26.65 -13.11 -7.71
CA GLY A 222 26.44 -12.45 -8.99
C GLY A 222 25.89 -13.33 -10.12
N LYS A 223 25.39 -14.54 -9.81
CA LYS A 223 24.83 -15.49 -10.80
C LYS A 223 23.46 -15.97 -10.37
N LEU A 224 22.58 -16.21 -11.35
CA LEU A 224 21.34 -16.93 -11.11
C LEU A 224 21.67 -18.35 -10.63
N LEU A 225 21.24 -18.67 -9.40
CA LEU A 225 21.41 -20.00 -8.79
C LEU A 225 20.21 -20.89 -9.11
N PHE A 226 19.00 -20.33 -9.05
CA PHE A 226 17.73 -21.03 -9.25
C PHE A 226 16.65 -20.04 -9.68
N ALA A 227 15.85 -20.38 -10.68
CA ALA A 227 14.59 -19.69 -10.99
C ALA A 227 13.49 -20.70 -11.31
N ARG A 228 12.24 -20.41 -10.93
CA ARG A 228 11.10 -21.29 -11.22
C ARG A 228 9.76 -20.57 -11.26
N GLY A 229 8.85 -21.12 -12.05
CA GLY A 229 7.42 -20.84 -12.00
C GLY A 229 6.66 -21.97 -11.32
N TYR A 230 5.62 -21.61 -10.56
CA TYR A 230 4.73 -22.51 -9.84
C TYR A 230 3.28 -22.13 -10.14
N GLY A 231 2.40 -23.12 -10.27
CA GLY A 231 0.99 -22.87 -10.61
C GLY A 231 0.80 -22.31 -12.02
N TYR A 232 -0.19 -21.43 -12.18
CA TYR A 232 -0.70 -20.95 -13.46
C TYR A 232 -0.64 -19.43 -13.61
N ALA A 233 -0.22 -18.99 -14.79
CA ALA A 233 -0.35 -17.62 -15.28
C ALA A 233 -1.76 -17.32 -15.83
N ASP A 234 -2.47 -18.37 -16.27
CA ASP A 234 -3.91 -18.37 -16.52
C ASP A 234 -4.49 -19.71 -16.05
N VAL A 235 -5.37 -19.66 -15.04
CA VAL A 235 -6.03 -20.84 -14.45
C VAL A 235 -7.01 -21.50 -15.43
N ALA A 236 -7.70 -20.71 -16.26
CA ALA A 236 -8.75 -21.21 -17.13
C ALA A 236 -8.18 -21.94 -18.35
N GLY A 237 -7.22 -21.31 -19.05
CA GLY A 237 -6.43 -21.93 -20.11
C GLY A 237 -5.34 -22.89 -19.62
N LYS A 238 -5.10 -22.95 -18.30
CA LYS A 238 -4.04 -23.74 -17.65
C LYS A 238 -2.63 -23.44 -18.17
N LYS A 239 -2.37 -22.17 -18.53
CA LYS A 239 -1.03 -21.68 -18.91
C LYS A 239 -0.15 -21.73 -17.66
N PRO A 240 0.89 -22.58 -17.59
CA PRO A 240 1.77 -22.65 -16.42
C PRO A 240 2.57 -21.35 -16.28
N VAL A 241 3.04 -21.04 -15.07
CA VAL A 241 4.03 -19.97 -14.88
C VAL A 241 5.40 -20.42 -15.41
N SER A 242 6.01 -19.59 -16.24
CA SER A 242 7.39 -19.71 -16.73
C SER A 242 8.26 -18.60 -16.12
N PRO A 243 9.41 -18.90 -15.48
CA PRO A 243 10.24 -17.88 -14.81
C PRO A 243 10.95 -16.94 -15.79
N ASP A 244 11.19 -17.40 -17.02
CA ASP A 244 11.88 -16.66 -18.07
C ASP A 244 10.93 -15.83 -18.93
N GLU A 245 9.67 -16.26 -19.05
CA GLU A 245 8.70 -15.67 -19.98
C GLU A 245 7.50 -14.99 -19.30
N THR A 246 7.02 -15.47 -18.14
CA THR A 246 5.75 -14.96 -17.58
C THR A 246 5.96 -13.63 -16.86
N LEU A 247 5.31 -12.58 -17.35
CA LEU A 247 5.35 -11.27 -16.71
C LEU A 247 4.45 -11.25 -15.48
N PHE A 248 5.02 -10.85 -14.36
CA PHE A 248 4.32 -10.42 -13.16
C PHE A 248 4.46 -8.91 -13.02
N ARG A 249 3.57 -8.26 -12.26
CA ARG A 249 3.70 -6.85 -11.89
C ARG A 249 4.27 -6.75 -10.48
N PRO A 250 5.59 -6.59 -10.23
CA PRO A 250 6.12 -6.62 -8.88
C PRO A 250 5.84 -5.34 -8.06
N GLY A 251 4.77 -4.60 -8.38
CA GLY A 251 4.30 -3.42 -7.67
C GLY A 251 5.42 -2.46 -7.31
N SER A 252 5.51 -2.13 -6.02
CA SER A 252 6.49 -1.17 -5.52
C SER A 252 7.97 -1.61 -5.60
N VAL A 253 8.31 -2.85 -5.97
CA VAL A 253 9.71 -3.20 -6.35
C VAL A 253 10.19 -2.33 -7.53
N SER A 254 9.26 -1.87 -8.39
CA SER A 254 9.51 -0.90 -9.47
C SER A 254 10.33 0.31 -9.02
N LYS A 255 10.15 0.76 -7.76
CA LYS A 255 10.83 1.93 -7.21
C LYS A 255 12.35 1.80 -7.27
N LEU A 256 12.90 0.59 -7.12
CA LEU A 256 14.34 0.34 -7.17
C LEU A 256 14.96 0.73 -8.53
N PHE A 257 14.22 0.59 -9.63
CA PHE A 257 14.67 1.03 -10.95
C PHE A 257 14.66 2.56 -11.08
N THR A 258 13.63 3.21 -10.54
CA THR A 258 13.54 4.68 -10.43
C THR A 258 14.67 5.25 -9.59
N TRP A 259 15.00 4.61 -8.47
CA TRP A 259 16.13 4.98 -7.62
C TRP A 259 17.48 4.75 -8.32
N THR A 260 17.66 3.64 -9.02
CA THR A 260 18.85 3.38 -9.85
C THR A 260 19.01 4.45 -10.93
N ALA A 261 17.92 4.87 -11.58
CA ALA A 261 17.94 5.95 -12.58
C ALA A 261 18.28 7.32 -11.96
N VAL A 262 17.76 7.64 -10.77
CA VAL A 262 18.18 8.84 -10.00
C VAL A 262 19.67 8.80 -9.68
N MET A 263 20.19 7.65 -9.24
CA MET A 263 21.62 7.48 -8.93
C MET A 263 22.51 7.55 -10.18
N GLN A 264 22.06 7.06 -11.34
CA GLN A 264 22.74 7.25 -12.63
C GLN A 264 22.84 8.73 -13.01
N MET A 265 21.76 9.48 -12.81
CA MET A 265 21.70 10.91 -13.15
C MET A 265 22.51 11.77 -12.16
N ALA A 266 22.60 11.36 -10.89
CA ALA A 266 23.52 11.93 -9.92
C ALA A 266 24.99 11.60 -10.23
N GLU A 267 25.29 10.37 -10.64
CA GLU A 267 26.62 9.95 -11.11
C GLU A 267 27.10 10.77 -12.32
N GLN A 268 26.18 11.11 -13.24
CA GLN A 268 26.43 11.98 -14.39
C GLN A 268 26.56 13.48 -14.01
N GLY A 269 26.36 13.85 -12.74
CA GLY A 269 26.36 15.25 -12.30
C GLY A 269 25.16 16.08 -12.80
N LYS A 270 24.10 15.43 -13.31
CA LYS A 270 22.87 16.08 -13.77
C LYS A 270 21.88 16.33 -12.63
N LEU A 271 21.90 15.48 -11.60
CA LEU A 271 21.14 15.65 -10.37
C LEU A 271 22.06 15.82 -9.16
N ASP A 272 21.69 16.77 -8.32
CA ASP A 272 22.24 17.05 -7.01
C ASP A 272 21.20 16.60 -5.98
N LEU A 273 21.58 15.64 -5.11
CA LEU A 273 20.64 14.92 -4.26
C LEU A 273 20.17 15.74 -3.04
N ASP A 274 20.89 16.81 -2.69
CA ASP A 274 20.61 17.72 -1.57
C ASP A 274 19.87 19.01 -2.01
N ARG A 275 19.59 19.16 -3.30
CA ARG A 275 18.95 20.34 -3.89
C ARG A 275 17.43 20.32 -3.76
N ASP A 276 16.80 21.50 -3.77
CA ASP A 276 15.34 21.62 -3.90
C ASP A 276 14.87 21.00 -5.23
N VAL A 277 13.97 20.03 -5.15
CA VAL A 277 13.38 19.38 -6.32
C VAL A 277 12.66 20.36 -7.25
N ASN A 278 12.20 21.51 -6.75
CA ASN A 278 11.63 22.57 -7.57
C ASN A 278 12.58 23.10 -8.67
N GLU A 279 13.91 22.95 -8.53
CA GLU A 279 14.87 23.36 -9.58
C GLU A 279 14.85 22.46 -10.82
N TYR A 280 14.26 21.26 -10.75
CA TYR A 280 14.19 20.30 -11.87
C TYR A 280 12.83 20.26 -12.58
N LEU A 281 11.79 20.85 -11.99
CA LEU A 281 10.39 20.75 -12.41
C LEU A 281 9.98 21.93 -13.33
N ASP A 282 8.90 21.77 -14.09
CA ASP A 282 8.18 22.86 -14.77
C ASP A 282 6.93 23.36 -14.02
N PHE A 283 6.67 22.81 -12.84
CA PHE A 283 5.66 23.26 -11.91
C PHE A 283 6.28 23.41 -10.52
N LYS A 284 5.63 24.20 -9.64
CA LYS A 284 6.13 24.43 -8.28
C LYS A 284 5.31 23.63 -7.26
N ILE A 285 6.01 22.86 -6.44
CA ILE A 285 5.45 22.25 -5.23
C ILE A 285 5.37 23.35 -4.15
N PRO A 286 4.22 23.56 -3.49
CA PRO A 286 4.07 24.62 -2.50
C PRO A 286 5.10 24.56 -1.35
N GLU A 287 5.64 25.73 -1.02
CA GLU A 287 6.52 25.91 0.14
C GLU A 287 5.73 25.70 1.44
N LYS A 288 6.23 24.80 2.28
CA LYS A 288 5.67 24.50 3.61
C LYS A 288 6.81 24.20 4.58
N TYR A 289 6.61 24.49 5.86
CA TYR A 289 7.61 24.29 6.95
C TYR A 289 8.97 25.01 6.77
N GLY A 290 9.09 25.94 5.80
CA GLY A 290 10.32 26.73 5.60
C GLY A 290 11.54 25.95 5.12
N GLN A 291 11.35 24.72 4.61
CA GLN A 291 12.41 23.85 4.10
C GLN A 291 12.03 23.28 2.72
N PRO A 292 13.00 23.17 1.79
CA PRO A 292 12.80 22.53 0.49
C PRO A 292 12.62 21.01 0.63
N ILE A 293 12.11 20.36 -0.41
CA ILE A 293 12.15 18.90 -0.53
C ILE A 293 13.38 18.54 -1.37
N THR A 294 14.18 17.58 -0.91
CA THR A 294 15.34 17.07 -1.65
C THR A 294 15.09 15.67 -2.22
N LEU A 295 15.92 15.23 -3.16
CA LEU A 295 15.87 13.84 -3.64
C LEU A 295 16.19 12.84 -2.52
N LYS A 296 17.09 13.18 -1.58
CA LYS A 296 17.29 12.38 -0.36
C LYS A 296 16.01 12.26 0.47
N ASN A 297 15.21 13.32 0.59
CA ASN A 297 13.92 13.22 1.29
C ASN A 297 12.96 12.28 0.57
N ILE A 298 12.89 12.35 -0.77
CA ILE A 298 12.05 11.46 -1.57
C ILE A 298 12.48 9.99 -1.41
N MET A 299 13.79 9.69 -1.57
CA MET A 299 14.35 8.33 -1.52
C MET A 299 14.29 7.69 -0.11
N THR A 300 14.13 8.50 0.94
CA THR A 300 13.92 8.05 2.32
C THR A 300 12.45 8.06 2.76
N HIS A 301 11.54 8.40 1.84
CA HIS A 301 10.14 8.68 2.15
C HIS A 301 9.92 9.71 3.26
N THR A 302 10.83 10.69 3.40
CA THR A 302 10.68 11.85 4.30
C THR A 302 10.32 13.19 3.60
N PRO A 303 9.63 13.28 2.43
CA PRO A 303 9.27 14.58 1.85
C PRO A 303 8.12 15.27 2.62
N GLY A 304 7.43 14.52 3.47
CA GLY A 304 6.36 14.99 4.35
C GLY A 304 4.98 15.13 3.70
N PHE A 305 4.77 14.58 2.50
CA PHE A 305 3.44 14.47 1.87
C PHE A 305 2.50 13.56 2.66
N GLU A 306 1.19 13.83 2.59
CA GLU A 306 0.16 12.82 2.89
C GLU A 306 0.09 11.75 1.78
N GLU A 307 -0.59 10.63 2.05
CA GLU A 307 -0.88 9.64 1.02
C GLU A 307 -1.97 10.17 0.07
N GLN A 308 -1.80 9.85 -1.22
CA GLN A 308 -2.68 10.27 -2.30
C GLN A 308 -3.19 9.01 -3.01
N ILE A 309 -4.50 8.76 -2.93
CA ILE A 309 -5.13 7.55 -3.46
C ILE A 309 -5.86 7.85 -4.77
N LYS A 310 -6.38 9.08 -4.93
CA LYS A 310 -7.10 9.47 -6.16
C LYS A 310 -6.25 9.25 -7.42
N ASP A 311 -6.84 8.52 -8.37
CA ASP A 311 -6.25 8.16 -9.66
C ASP A 311 -4.83 7.54 -9.55
N LEU A 312 -4.47 6.91 -8.43
CA LEU A 312 -3.22 6.15 -8.32
C LEU A 312 -3.20 4.98 -9.31
N PHE A 313 -4.35 4.31 -9.45
CA PHE A 313 -4.66 3.35 -10.50
C PHE A 313 -5.68 3.97 -11.45
N ALA A 314 -5.46 3.86 -12.77
CA ALA A 314 -6.39 4.35 -13.78
C ALA A 314 -7.51 3.32 -14.02
N ALA A 315 -8.71 3.83 -14.30
CA ALA A 315 -9.90 3.02 -14.50
C ALA A 315 -10.10 2.54 -15.96
N ASP A 316 -9.16 2.90 -16.84
CA ASP A 316 -9.06 2.63 -18.27
C ASP A 316 -7.62 2.95 -18.74
N PHE A 317 -7.38 2.91 -20.06
CA PHE A 317 -6.07 3.15 -20.69
C PHE A 317 -5.97 4.54 -21.33
N GLU A 318 -6.62 5.57 -20.78
CA GLU A 318 -6.44 6.94 -21.27
C GLU A 318 -5.04 7.51 -20.95
N SER A 319 -4.74 8.70 -21.49
CA SER A 319 -3.36 9.18 -21.71
C SER A 319 -2.52 9.33 -20.42
N LEU A 320 -1.50 8.47 -20.27
CA LEU A 320 -0.58 8.45 -19.14
C LEU A 320 0.50 9.57 -19.21
N ASP A 321 0.10 10.83 -19.13
CA ASP A 321 1.05 11.94 -18.96
C ASP A 321 1.48 12.05 -17.48
N LEU A 322 2.73 11.66 -17.20
CA LEU A 322 3.33 11.71 -15.86
C LEU A 322 3.37 13.13 -15.29
N GLY A 323 3.62 14.11 -16.14
CA GLY A 323 3.67 15.52 -15.76
C GLY A 323 2.29 16.06 -15.41
N GLU A 324 1.26 15.74 -16.20
CA GLU A 324 -0.13 16.13 -15.92
C GLU A 324 -0.63 15.49 -14.62
N TYR A 325 -0.41 14.19 -14.42
CA TYR A 325 -0.74 13.51 -13.16
C TYR A 325 -0.08 14.21 -11.95
N LEU A 326 1.23 14.47 -12.03
CA LEU A 326 1.97 15.12 -10.94
C LEU A 326 1.55 16.57 -10.69
N LYS A 327 1.13 17.31 -11.71
CA LYS A 327 0.65 18.71 -11.62
C LYS A 327 -0.77 18.79 -11.03
N THR A 328 -1.60 17.78 -11.27
CA THR A 328 -3.01 17.75 -10.85
C THR A 328 -3.23 17.12 -9.47
N HIS A 329 -2.37 16.17 -9.06
CA HIS A 329 -2.52 15.37 -7.84
C HIS A 329 -1.45 15.69 -6.77
N ILE A 330 -1.01 16.96 -6.66
CA ILE A 330 -0.04 17.39 -5.63
C ILE A 330 -0.66 17.15 -4.23
N PRO A 331 -0.08 16.31 -3.35
CA PRO A 331 -0.62 16.06 -2.02
C PRO A 331 -0.30 17.22 -1.07
N GLU A 332 -1.11 17.42 -0.02
CA GLU A 332 -0.72 18.31 1.07
C GLU A 332 0.51 17.76 1.80
N ARG A 333 1.33 18.67 2.34
CA ARG A 333 2.45 18.30 3.21
C ARG A 333 1.99 18.37 4.67
N ILE A 334 2.11 17.26 5.39
CA ILE A 334 1.67 17.10 6.79
C ILE A 334 2.85 16.98 7.78
N PHE A 335 4.06 16.73 7.27
CA PHE A 335 5.31 16.78 8.04
C PHE A 335 6.34 17.72 7.40
N PRO A 336 7.30 18.27 8.18
CA PRO A 336 8.51 18.87 7.64
C PRO A 336 9.35 17.84 6.85
N PRO A 337 10.14 18.26 5.84
CA PRO A 337 11.04 17.36 5.13
C PRO A 337 12.13 16.83 6.05
N GLY A 338 12.47 15.55 5.93
CA GLY A 338 13.56 14.92 6.68
C GLY A 338 13.26 14.59 8.14
N THR A 339 12.04 14.79 8.65
CA THR A 339 11.71 14.49 10.06
C THR A 339 10.98 13.16 10.26
N THR A 340 10.08 12.81 9.32
CA THR A 340 9.11 11.73 9.53
C THR A 340 8.99 10.88 8.26
N PRO A 341 9.29 9.56 8.32
CA PRO A 341 8.98 8.64 7.23
C PRO A 341 7.47 8.57 7.02
N ALA A 342 7.02 8.84 5.81
CA ALA A 342 5.66 8.68 5.32
C ALA A 342 5.76 8.24 3.85
N TYR A 343 5.72 6.93 3.63
CA TYR A 343 5.78 6.29 2.31
C TYR A 343 4.85 6.97 1.30
N SER A 344 5.38 7.31 0.12
CA SER A 344 4.65 8.11 -0.87
C SER A 344 4.93 7.63 -2.30
N ASN A 345 3.86 7.23 -2.98
CA ASN A 345 3.90 6.88 -4.40
C ASN A 345 4.09 8.12 -5.27
N TYR A 346 3.37 9.21 -4.96
CA TYR A 346 3.51 10.51 -5.62
C TYR A 346 4.97 10.99 -5.63
N ALA A 347 5.65 10.95 -4.48
CA ALA A 347 7.05 11.37 -4.39
C ALA A 347 7.98 10.52 -5.27
N THR A 348 7.69 9.23 -5.45
CA THR A 348 8.50 8.35 -6.29
C THR A 348 8.23 8.58 -7.78
N ALA A 349 6.97 8.81 -8.16
CA ALA A 349 6.61 9.24 -9.51
C ALA A 349 7.25 10.60 -9.87
N LEU A 350 7.31 11.52 -8.91
CA LEU A 350 8.01 12.81 -9.03
C LEU A 350 9.52 12.63 -9.30
N ALA A 351 10.19 11.69 -8.62
CA ALA A 351 11.59 11.38 -8.91
C ALA A 351 11.79 10.78 -10.32
N GLY A 352 10.86 9.93 -10.80
CA GLY A 352 10.86 9.46 -12.18
C GLY A 352 10.69 10.60 -13.19
N TYR A 353 9.81 11.56 -12.91
CA TYR A 353 9.66 12.77 -13.73
C TYR A 353 10.92 13.64 -13.68
N ILE A 354 11.60 13.76 -12.55
CA ILE A 354 12.88 14.49 -12.44
C ILE A 354 13.98 13.82 -13.30
N VAL A 355 14.02 12.49 -13.38
CA VAL A 355 14.91 11.76 -14.31
C VAL A 355 14.57 12.08 -15.77
N GLU A 356 13.28 12.06 -16.14
CA GLU A 356 12.81 12.42 -17.49
C GLU A 356 13.20 13.87 -17.85
N ARG A 357 12.87 14.81 -16.97
CA ARG A 357 13.18 16.24 -17.11
C ARG A 357 14.68 16.52 -17.24
N ALA A 358 15.53 15.85 -16.47
CA ALA A 358 16.97 16.05 -16.48
C ALA A 358 17.69 15.27 -17.59
N SER A 359 17.07 14.23 -18.16
CA SER A 359 17.65 13.43 -19.27
C SER A 359 17.21 13.93 -20.64
N GLY A 360 16.00 14.50 -20.75
CA GLY A 360 15.35 14.81 -22.02
C GLY A 360 14.74 13.57 -22.71
N GLN A 361 14.53 12.48 -21.97
CA GLN A 361 13.96 11.21 -22.46
C GLN A 361 12.77 10.81 -21.57
N PRO A 362 11.64 10.31 -22.12
CA PRO A 362 10.55 9.76 -21.31
C PRO A 362 11.05 8.71 -20.32
N PHE A 363 10.53 8.71 -19.08
CA PHE A 363 11.07 7.86 -18.01
C PHE A 363 11.19 6.37 -18.39
N ASN A 364 10.18 5.83 -19.09
CA ASN A 364 10.18 4.45 -19.57
C ASN A 364 11.31 4.18 -20.59
N GLU A 365 11.56 5.12 -21.52
CA GLU A 365 12.64 5.01 -22.50
C GLU A 365 14.02 5.12 -21.84
N TYR A 366 14.15 6.01 -20.84
CA TYR A 366 15.37 6.15 -20.06
C TYR A 366 15.73 4.84 -19.34
N VAL A 367 14.78 4.21 -18.64
CA VAL A 367 15.02 2.93 -17.94
C VAL A 367 15.29 1.80 -18.92
N GLU A 368 14.57 1.74 -20.06
CA GLU A 368 14.80 0.74 -21.09
C GLU A 368 16.22 0.85 -21.68
N ALA A 369 16.68 2.07 -21.98
CA ALA A 369 17.98 2.33 -22.58
C ALA A 369 19.16 2.20 -21.59
N ASN A 370 19.00 2.64 -20.34
CA ASN A 370 20.09 2.77 -19.38
C ASN A 370 20.12 1.68 -18.28
N ILE A 371 19.07 0.86 -18.16
CA ILE A 371 19.02 -0.25 -17.20
C ILE A 371 18.66 -1.57 -17.88
N PHE A 372 17.50 -1.69 -18.54
CA PHE A 372 17.05 -2.98 -19.08
C PHE A 372 17.96 -3.52 -20.19
N LYS A 373 18.25 -2.73 -21.23
CA LYS A 373 19.12 -3.14 -22.34
C LYS A 373 20.55 -3.50 -21.89
N PRO A 374 21.23 -2.69 -21.04
CA PRO A 374 22.52 -3.07 -20.48
C PRO A 374 22.52 -4.38 -19.69
N LEU A 375 21.43 -4.72 -18.99
CA LEU A 375 21.33 -5.95 -18.21
C LEU A 375 20.80 -7.16 -19.00
N ALA A 376 20.37 -6.96 -20.26
CA ALA A 376 19.66 -7.94 -21.09
C ALA A 376 18.24 -8.33 -20.60
N MET A 377 17.61 -7.44 -19.83
CA MET A 377 16.24 -7.60 -19.30
C MET A 377 15.20 -7.39 -20.40
N SER A 378 15.08 -8.38 -21.28
CA SER A 378 14.32 -8.33 -22.54
C SER A 378 12.80 -8.45 -22.35
N HIS A 379 12.35 -8.92 -21.19
CA HIS A 379 10.95 -9.07 -20.82
C HIS A 379 10.56 -8.08 -19.70
N SER A 380 11.20 -6.91 -19.68
CA SER A 380 10.96 -5.86 -18.67
C SER A 380 10.46 -4.56 -19.29
N THR A 381 9.38 -3.99 -18.77
CA THR A 381 8.87 -2.69 -19.23
C THR A 381 8.07 -1.93 -18.18
N PHE A 382 8.12 -0.60 -18.24
CA PHE A 382 7.23 0.31 -17.51
C PHE A 382 5.99 0.74 -18.33
N VAL A 383 5.93 0.36 -19.63
CA VAL A 383 4.91 0.82 -20.59
C VAL A 383 3.56 0.14 -20.34
N GLN A 384 2.50 0.94 -20.33
CA GLN A 384 1.11 0.51 -20.12
C GLN A 384 0.21 1.16 -21.19
N PRO A 385 -0.72 0.43 -21.85
CA PRO A 385 -0.81 -1.04 -21.88
C PRO A 385 0.49 -1.68 -22.38
N LEU A 386 0.68 -2.97 -22.13
CA LEU A 386 1.89 -3.67 -22.54
C LEU A 386 2.12 -3.57 -24.07
N PRO A 387 3.37 -3.39 -24.52
CA PRO A 387 3.72 -3.49 -25.94
C PRO A 387 3.23 -4.81 -26.54
N PRO A 388 2.79 -4.86 -27.83
CA PRO A 388 2.24 -6.07 -28.44
C PRO A 388 3.15 -7.31 -28.41
N ALA A 389 4.47 -7.11 -28.32
CA ALA A 389 5.45 -8.20 -28.16
C ALA A 389 5.46 -8.82 -26.74
N LEU A 390 5.07 -8.04 -25.71
CA LEU A 390 5.05 -8.46 -24.30
C LEU A 390 3.65 -8.84 -23.81
N ALA A 391 2.58 -8.31 -24.42
CA ALA A 391 1.20 -8.62 -24.03
C ALA A 391 0.85 -10.13 -23.94
N PRO A 392 1.30 -11.03 -24.86
CA PRO A 392 1.01 -12.48 -24.76
C PRO A 392 1.65 -13.17 -23.54
N TYR A 393 2.68 -12.56 -22.97
CA TYR A 393 3.49 -13.08 -21.88
C TYR A 393 2.95 -12.74 -20.49
N MET A 394 2.01 -11.80 -20.40
CA MET A 394 1.40 -11.39 -19.14
C MET A 394 0.69 -12.55 -18.41
N SER A 395 0.84 -12.58 -17.08
CA SER A 395 -0.04 -13.33 -16.19
C SER A 395 -1.37 -12.60 -16.01
N ASN A 396 -2.47 -13.33 -15.94
CA ASN A 396 -3.69 -12.79 -15.32
C ASN A 396 -3.40 -12.47 -13.85
N GLY A 397 -4.06 -11.43 -13.32
CA GLY A 397 -4.15 -11.19 -11.88
C GLY A 397 -5.44 -11.80 -11.32
N TYR A 398 -5.44 -12.21 -10.06
CA TYR A 398 -6.58 -12.85 -9.39
C TYR A 398 -6.76 -12.30 -7.97
N GLN A 399 -7.96 -12.44 -7.41
CA GLN A 399 -8.18 -12.28 -5.97
C GLN A 399 -7.85 -13.61 -5.28
N LEU A 400 -8.60 -14.66 -5.63
CA LEU A 400 -8.29 -16.07 -5.40
C LEU A 400 -8.12 -16.82 -6.73
N ALA A 401 -7.40 -17.94 -6.73
CA ALA A 401 -7.29 -18.83 -7.91
C ALA A 401 -8.62 -19.44 -8.35
N SER A 402 -9.61 -19.44 -7.46
CA SER A 402 -10.98 -19.88 -7.70
C SER A 402 -11.90 -18.79 -8.28
N ASP A 403 -11.42 -17.55 -8.43
CA ASP A 403 -12.13 -16.44 -9.08
C ASP A 403 -11.81 -16.32 -10.57
N GLU A 404 -12.67 -15.59 -11.30
CA GLU A 404 -12.40 -15.14 -12.67
C GLU A 404 -11.17 -14.18 -12.72
N PRO A 405 -10.37 -14.23 -13.80
CA PRO A 405 -9.20 -13.36 -13.97
C PRO A 405 -9.58 -11.88 -14.02
N LYS A 406 -8.72 -11.04 -13.46
CA LYS A 406 -8.90 -9.59 -13.37
C LYS A 406 -8.27 -8.86 -14.57
N PRO A 407 -8.80 -7.69 -14.98
CA PRO A 407 -8.18 -6.85 -16.00
C PRO A 407 -6.73 -6.46 -15.64
N PHE A 408 -5.93 -6.14 -16.66
CA PHE A 408 -4.60 -5.59 -16.48
C PHE A 408 -4.67 -4.23 -15.77
N GLU A 409 -3.96 -4.12 -14.64
CA GLU A 409 -3.93 -2.92 -13.81
C GLU A 409 -3.11 -1.81 -14.47
N VAL A 410 -3.62 -0.58 -14.47
CA VAL A 410 -2.90 0.60 -14.95
C VAL A 410 -2.56 1.50 -13.76
N VAL A 411 -1.30 1.88 -13.61
CA VAL A 411 -0.83 2.78 -12.53
C VAL A 411 -0.41 4.11 -13.15
N ASN A 412 -1.02 5.23 -12.74
CA ASN A 412 -0.68 6.57 -13.24
C ASN A 412 0.63 7.08 -12.65
N ALA A 413 0.88 6.78 -11.38
CA ALA A 413 2.18 7.01 -10.71
C ALA A 413 3.24 6.00 -11.20
N PHE A 414 3.39 5.81 -12.51
CA PHE A 414 4.03 4.62 -13.10
C PHE A 414 5.48 4.34 -12.63
N PRO A 415 6.38 5.33 -12.42
CA PRO A 415 7.71 5.08 -11.85
C PRO A 415 7.68 4.53 -10.42
N ALA A 416 6.53 4.61 -9.73
CA ALA A 416 6.34 4.06 -8.40
C ALA A 416 5.87 2.59 -8.39
N GLY A 417 5.37 2.03 -9.51
CA GLY A 417 4.71 0.72 -9.44
C GLY A 417 4.21 0.05 -10.73
N SER A 418 4.56 0.51 -11.94
CA SER A 418 4.01 -0.06 -13.18
C SER A 418 4.80 -1.19 -13.83
N LEU A 419 5.97 -1.57 -13.30
CA LEU A 419 6.83 -2.57 -13.94
C LEU A 419 6.07 -3.86 -14.22
N SER A 420 6.25 -4.40 -15.42
CA SER A 420 6.04 -5.80 -15.74
C SER A 420 7.40 -6.43 -16.02
N SER A 421 7.71 -7.56 -15.36
CA SER A 421 9.00 -8.26 -15.45
C SER A 421 8.84 -9.76 -15.21
N THR A 422 9.79 -10.55 -15.70
CA THR A 422 9.95 -11.97 -15.37
C THR A 422 10.92 -12.16 -14.19
N ALA A 423 10.97 -13.36 -13.61
CA ALA A 423 11.89 -13.64 -12.49
C ALA A 423 13.36 -13.69 -12.95
N SER A 424 13.62 -14.20 -14.16
CA SER A 424 14.97 -14.22 -14.74
C SER A 424 15.50 -12.83 -15.07
N ASP A 425 14.65 -11.90 -15.50
CA ASP A 425 15.01 -10.49 -15.66
C ASP A 425 15.29 -9.83 -14.30
N MET A 426 14.44 -10.04 -13.28
CA MET A 426 14.69 -9.52 -11.92
C MET A 426 15.99 -10.08 -11.32
N ALA A 427 16.36 -11.32 -11.64
CA ALA A 427 17.63 -11.91 -11.22
C ALA A 427 18.85 -11.21 -11.85
N GLN A 428 18.76 -10.69 -13.07
CA GLN A 428 19.82 -9.90 -13.71
C GLN A 428 20.04 -8.57 -12.97
N PHE A 429 18.96 -7.89 -12.58
CA PHE A 429 19.01 -6.67 -11.76
C PHE A 429 19.60 -6.91 -10.37
N ILE A 430 19.19 -7.99 -9.70
CA ILE A 430 19.75 -8.44 -8.42
C ILE A 430 21.25 -8.74 -8.55
N ALA A 431 21.64 -9.52 -9.56
CA ALA A 431 23.04 -9.85 -9.82
C ALA A 431 23.89 -8.60 -10.08
N ALA A 432 23.37 -7.61 -10.83
CA ALA A 432 24.05 -6.35 -11.06
C ALA A 432 24.30 -5.57 -9.77
N HIS A 433 23.30 -5.46 -8.88
CA HIS A 433 23.48 -4.79 -7.58
C HIS A 433 24.47 -5.53 -6.66
N LEU A 434 24.43 -6.87 -6.63
CA LEU A 434 25.38 -7.71 -5.88
C LEU A 434 26.79 -7.77 -6.51
N GLN A 435 26.99 -7.18 -7.68
CA GLN A 435 28.27 -7.08 -8.39
C GLN A 435 28.67 -5.63 -8.63
N GLU A 436 28.35 -4.76 -7.66
CA GLU A 436 28.70 -3.35 -7.62
C GLU A 436 28.30 -2.59 -8.90
N GLY A 437 27.14 -2.93 -9.47
CA GLY A 437 26.52 -2.26 -10.62
C GLY A 437 26.87 -2.86 -11.99
N ARG A 438 27.39 -4.10 -12.04
CA ARG A 438 27.91 -4.74 -13.27
C ARG A 438 27.26 -6.11 -13.52
N LEU A 439 26.91 -6.38 -14.79
CA LEU A 439 26.55 -7.72 -15.26
C LEU A 439 27.33 -8.05 -16.53
N GLY A 440 28.17 -9.09 -16.48
CA GLY A 440 29.15 -9.34 -17.55
C GLY A 440 30.08 -8.14 -17.75
N ASP A 441 30.15 -7.62 -18.97
CA ASP A 441 30.90 -6.40 -19.32
C ASP A 441 30.05 -5.12 -19.19
N ALA A 442 28.72 -5.25 -19.06
CA ALA A 442 27.81 -4.12 -18.93
C ALA A 442 27.80 -3.56 -17.51
N ARG A 443 27.63 -2.24 -17.38
CA ARG A 443 27.62 -1.51 -16.10
C ARG A 443 26.51 -0.47 -16.08
N ILE A 444 25.65 -0.55 -15.07
CA ILE A 444 24.54 0.40 -14.84
C ILE A 444 24.89 1.52 -13.84
N LEU A 445 25.87 1.31 -12.95
CA LEU A 445 26.33 2.28 -11.95
C LEU A 445 27.83 2.03 -11.65
N ARG A 446 28.60 3.04 -11.21
CA ARG A 446 29.94 2.79 -10.64
C ARG A 446 29.85 2.11 -9.26
N PRO A 447 30.90 1.37 -8.85
CA PRO A 447 30.92 0.72 -7.54
C PRO A 447 30.71 1.68 -6.36
N GLU A 448 31.29 2.88 -6.43
CA GLU A 448 31.14 3.93 -5.41
C GLU A 448 29.68 4.36 -5.27
N THR A 449 28.98 4.47 -6.41
CA THR A 449 27.57 4.87 -6.48
C THR A 449 26.64 3.76 -5.97
N VAL A 450 26.96 2.48 -6.19
CA VAL A 450 26.21 1.36 -5.61
C VAL A 450 26.44 1.25 -4.10
N ARG A 451 27.68 1.33 -3.63
CA ARG A 451 27.99 1.34 -2.19
C ARG A 451 27.35 2.54 -1.48
N LEU A 452 27.28 3.71 -2.14
CA LEU A 452 26.50 4.85 -1.64
C LEU A 452 25.01 4.52 -1.60
N MET A 453 24.44 3.98 -2.70
CA MET A 453 23.01 3.66 -2.81
C MET A 453 22.53 2.68 -1.73
N HIS A 454 23.38 1.69 -1.42
CA HIS A 454 23.16 0.66 -0.40
C HIS A 454 23.48 1.12 1.03
N SER A 455 24.03 2.32 1.25
CA SER A 455 24.41 2.79 2.58
C SER A 455 23.22 3.33 3.39
N ARG A 456 23.27 3.25 4.73
CA ARG A 456 22.25 3.81 5.63
C ARG A 456 22.19 5.33 5.44
N LEU A 457 21.02 5.85 5.04
CA LEU A 457 20.81 7.27 4.75
C LEU A 457 19.94 7.96 5.81
N PHE A 458 18.86 7.30 6.26
CA PHE A 458 17.97 7.83 7.28
C PHE A 458 17.43 6.72 8.19
N ALA A 459 17.59 6.90 9.49
CA ALA A 459 16.87 6.16 10.52
C ALA A 459 16.39 7.15 11.59
N LEU A 460 15.33 6.81 12.30
CA LEU A 460 14.91 7.59 13.47
C LEU A 460 15.72 7.26 14.73
N ASP A 461 16.38 6.11 14.76
CA ASP A 461 17.26 5.68 15.84
C ASP A 461 18.38 4.78 15.27
N ASP A 462 19.56 4.80 15.86
CA ASP A 462 20.69 3.97 15.40
C ASP A 462 20.44 2.47 15.56
N ALA A 463 19.65 2.06 16.57
CA ALA A 463 19.29 0.67 16.82
C ALA A 463 18.09 0.18 15.98
N ALA A 464 17.48 1.06 15.18
CA ALA A 464 16.41 0.74 14.23
C ALA A 464 16.94 0.40 12.82
N ASN A 465 16.08 -0.22 12.01
CA ASN A 465 16.30 -0.31 10.56
C ASN A 465 16.29 1.09 9.93
N ALA A 466 16.95 1.23 8.77
CA ALA A 466 17.10 2.48 8.04
C ALA A 466 16.48 2.43 6.65
N MET A 467 16.12 3.58 6.12
CA MET A 467 16.11 3.79 4.67
C MET A 467 17.56 4.00 4.19
N ALA A 468 17.92 3.28 3.13
CA ALA A 468 19.07 3.61 2.30
C ALA A 468 18.66 4.66 1.25
N TYR A 469 19.40 4.78 0.14
CA TYR A 469 18.93 5.57 -1.01
C TYR A 469 17.89 4.75 -1.79
N GLY A 470 16.69 4.62 -1.22
CA GLY A 470 15.53 4.02 -1.87
C GLY A 470 15.27 2.52 -1.63
N PHE A 471 16.25 1.78 -1.10
CA PHE A 471 15.99 0.48 -0.46
C PHE A 471 15.61 0.70 1.01
N TYR A 472 14.75 -0.15 1.57
CA TYR A 472 14.63 -0.28 3.03
C TYR A 472 15.56 -1.36 3.57
N GLU A 473 15.97 -1.22 4.82
CA GLU A 473 16.79 -2.19 5.54
C GLU A 473 15.92 -3.14 6.38
N GLU A 474 16.35 -4.40 6.46
CA GLU A 474 15.88 -5.42 7.39
C GLU A 474 17.11 -5.99 8.11
N SER A 475 17.03 -6.17 9.43
CA SER A 475 18.10 -6.77 10.24
C SER A 475 17.64 -8.14 10.72
N ARG A 476 18.14 -9.23 10.13
CA ARG A 476 17.63 -10.58 10.41
C ARG A 476 18.69 -11.65 10.24
N ASN A 477 18.63 -12.65 11.11
CA ASN A 477 19.53 -13.80 11.18
C ASN A 477 21.03 -13.43 11.27
N GLY A 478 21.34 -12.26 11.86
CA GLY A 478 22.70 -11.70 11.94
C GLY A 478 23.15 -10.93 10.69
N HIS A 479 22.36 -10.93 9.61
CA HIS A 479 22.67 -10.24 8.37
C HIS A 479 21.96 -8.88 8.24
N ARG A 480 22.57 -8.01 7.44
CA ARG A 480 21.96 -6.75 6.98
C ARG A 480 21.35 -6.98 5.60
N ILE A 481 20.03 -7.09 5.57
CA ILE A 481 19.26 -7.21 4.35
C ILE A 481 18.87 -5.81 3.86
N ILE A 482 18.92 -5.57 2.55
CA ILE A 482 18.31 -4.40 1.93
C ILE A 482 17.37 -4.85 0.82
N GLY A 483 16.19 -4.23 0.72
CA GLY A 483 15.15 -4.73 -0.18
C GLY A 483 14.04 -3.73 -0.48
N HIS A 484 13.02 -4.25 -1.16
CA HIS A 484 11.74 -3.58 -1.34
C HIS A 484 10.64 -4.62 -1.57
N GLY A 485 9.56 -4.55 -0.79
CA GLY A 485 8.31 -5.27 -1.03
C GLY A 485 7.43 -4.54 -2.06
N GLY A 486 6.55 -5.25 -2.73
CA GLY A 486 5.79 -4.72 -3.85
C GLY A 486 4.43 -5.36 -4.06
N ASP A 487 3.40 -4.58 -3.79
CA ASP A 487 2.00 -4.93 -4.01
C ASP A 487 1.39 -4.09 -5.14
N THR A 488 0.55 -4.72 -5.94
CA THR A 488 -0.54 -4.10 -6.70
C THR A 488 -1.88 -4.55 -6.10
N GLN A 489 -3.01 -4.48 -6.82
CA GLN A 489 -4.26 -5.10 -6.36
C GLN A 489 -4.19 -6.63 -6.32
N TYR A 490 -3.47 -7.25 -7.27
CA TYR A 490 -3.49 -8.70 -7.50
C TYR A 490 -2.11 -9.36 -7.53
N PHE A 491 -1.03 -8.58 -7.61
CA PHE A 491 0.34 -9.08 -7.61
C PHE A 491 1.07 -8.70 -6.32
N HIS A 492 1.72 -9.67 -5.69
CA HIS A 492 2.27 -9.55 -4.34
C HIS A 492 3.69 -10.12 -4.31
N SER A 493 4.67 -9.27 -4.04
CA SER A 493 6.07 -9.53 -4.39
C SER A 493 7.03 -8.99 -3.35
N ASP A 494 8.23 -9.58 -3.26
CA ASP A 494 9.34 -9.01 -2.51
C ASP A 494 10.66 -9.20 -3.28
N LEU A 495 11.59 -8.24 -3.10
CA LEU A 495 12.99 -8.34 -3.53
C LEU A 495 13.89 -8.04 -2.33
N HIS A 496 14.82 -8.94 -2.05
CA HIS A 496 15.80 -8.82 -0.97
C HIS A 496 17.22 -9.07 -1.47
N LEU A 497 18.18 -8.29 -0.98
CA LEU A 497 19.62 -8.47 -1.14
C LEU A 497 20.24 -8.70 0.24
N ILE A 498 21.18 -9.64 0.32
CA ILE A 498 22.03 -9.90 1.49
C ILE A 498 23.48 -9.63 1.04
N PRO A 499 23.95 -8.37 1.06
CA PRO A 499 25.15 -7.97 0.33
C PRO A 499 26.44 -8.60 0.85
N ASP A 500 26.51 -8.84 2.16
CA ASP A 500 27.62 -9.51 2.85
C ASP A 500 27.66 -11.02 2.61
N ALA A 501 26.51 -11.65 2.39
CA ALA A 501 26.41 -13.06 1.98
C ALA A 501 26.50 -13.28 0.46
N GLY A 502 26.47 -12.22 -0.35
CA GLY A 502 26.43 -12.29 -1.81
C GLY A 502 25.14 -12.90 -2.37
N VAL A 503 24.04 -12.85 -1.62
CA VAL A 503 22.76 -13.50 -1.96
C VAL A 503 21.70 -12.47 -2.34
N GLY A 504 20.80 -12.85 -3.25
CA GLY A 504 19.58 -12.10 -3.50
C GLY A 504 18.40 -13.01 -3.82
N PHE A 505 17.21 -12.53 -3.51
CA PHE A 505 15.96 -13.26 -3.62
C PHE A 505 14.89 -12.38 -4.25
N PHE A 506 14.10 -12.94 -5.16
CA PHE A 506 12.90 -12.34 -5.72
C PHE A 506 11.77 -13.35 -5.68
N ILE A 507 10.58 -12.89 -5.28
CA ILE A 507 9.34 -13.64 -5.45
C ILE A 507 8.21 -12.72 -5.90
N SER A 508 7.30 -13.24 -6.72
CA SER A 508 6.02 -12.60 -7.04
C SER A 508 4.91 -13.65 -7.16
N TYR A 509 3.78 -13.40 -6.52
CA TYR A 509 2.52 -14.15 -6.63
C TYR A 509 1.52 -13.34 -7.46
N ASN A 510 0.59 -14.01 -8.15
CA ASN A 510 -0.46 -13.38 -8.97
C ASN A 510 -1.88 -13.49 -8.36
N SER A 511 -1.97 -13.70 -7.04
CA SER A 511 -3.23 -13.58 -6.29
C SER A 511 -2.96 -13.18 -4.85
N SER A 512 -3.89 -12.45 -4.22
CA SER A 512 -3.81 -12.12 -2.79
C SER A 512 -4.01 -13.35 -1.90
N GLY A 513 -4.86 -14.28 -2.33
CA GLY A 513 -5.21 -15.48 -1.55
C GLY A 513 -6.16 -15.21 -0.38
N LYS A 514 -6.45 -16.26 0.39
CA LYS A 514 -7.42 -16.27 1.51
C LYS A 514 -6.80 -16.45 2.90
N GLY A 515 -5.46 -16.48 2.99
CA GLY A 515 -4.74 -16.69 4.25
C GLY A 515 -4.55 -15.40 5.06
N GLU A 516 -4.57 -15.50 6.39
CA GLU A 516 -4.30 -14.36 7.28
C GLU A 516 -2.81 -13.96 7.33
N ALA A 517 -1.91 -14.87 6.99
CA ALA A 517 -0.46 -14.67 7.03
C ALA A 517 0.13 -14.53 5.62
N SER A 518 1.03 -13.56 5.45
CA SER A 518 1.72 -13.25 4.18
C SER A 518 2.55 -14.45 3.68
N PRO A 519 2.20 -15.09 2.54
CA PRO A 519 2.91 -16.27 2.03
C PRO A 519 4.36 -15.96 1.63
N ARG A 520 4.57 -14.77 1.05
CA ARG A 520 5.90 -14.28 0.64
C ARG A 520 6.82 -14.07 1.85
N THR A 521 6.30 -13.45 2.91
CA THR A 521 7.05 -13.24 4.16
C THR A 521 7.42 -14.59 4.77
N LEU A 522 6.46 -15.50 4.97
CA LEU A 522 6.72 -16.84 5.53
C LEU A 522 7.78 -17.63 4.75
N LEU A 523 7.80 -17.51 3.43
CA LEU A 523 8.81 -18.17 2.60
C LEU A 523 10.20 -17.52 2.75
N TRP A 524 10.25 -16.20 2.87
CA TRP A 524 11.49 -15.46 3.14
C TRP A 524 12.08 -15.82 4.51
N GLU A 525 11.27 -15.87 5.58
CA GLU A 525 11.74 -16.27 6.91
C GLU A 525 12.27 -17.72 6.88
N ALA A 526 11.51 -18.65 6.29
CA ALA A 526 11.91 -20.06 6.20
C ALA A 526 13.18 -20.27 5.33
N LEU A 527 13.43 -19.42 4.34
CA LEU A 527 14.66 -19.43 3.54
C LEU A 527 15.84 -18.92 4.38
N LEU A 528 15.67 -17.81 5.10
CA LEU A 528 16.71 -17.28 5.99
C LEU A 528 17.05 -18.26 7.11
N ASP A 529 16.06 -18.86 7.77
CA ASP A 529 16.29 -19.81 8.87
C ASP A 529 16.94 -21.13 8.40
N ARG A 530 16.79 -21.48 7.12
CA ARG A 530 17.41 -22.67 6.51
C ARG A 530 18.89 -22.48 6.17
N TYR A 531 19.23 -21.37 5.53
CA TYR A 531 20.58 -21.12 4.99
C TYR A 531 21.46 -20.23 5.89
N PHE A 532 20.82 -19.45 6.75
CA PHE A 532 21.46 -18.58 7.75
C PHE A 532 20.84 -18.85 9.13
N PRO A 533 20.93 -20.08 9.66
CA PRO A 533 20.27 -20.44 10.93
C PRO A 533 20.80 -19.60 12.09
N HIS A 534 19.90 -18.86 12.75
CA HIS A 534 20.22 -17.94 13.82
C HIS A 534 19.80 -18.47 15.19
N THR A 535 20.71 -18.38 16.16
CA THR A 535 20.41 -18.62 17.59
C THR A 535 20.21 -17.26 18.27
N PRO A 536 18.99 -16.92 18.72
CA PRO A 536 18.75 -15.66 19.41
C PRO A 536 19.61 -15.52 20.68
N PRO A 537 20.19 -14.34 20.95
CA PRO A 537 20.95 -14.11 22.18
C PRO A 537 20.03 -14.20 23.41
N PRO A 538 20.50 -14.75 24.55
CA PRO A 538 19.73 -14.79 25.79
C PRO A 538 19.34 -13.37 26.24
N THR A 539 18.08 -13.01 26.08
CA THR A 539 17.62 -11.62 26.22
C THR A 539 16.82 -11.44 27.50
N SER A 540 17.45 -10.83 28.51
CA SER A 540 16.82 -10.41 29.76
C SER A 540 15.90 -9.20 29.55
N ALA A 541 14.86 -9.07 30.38
CA ALA A 541 14.07 -7.84 30.42
C ALA A 541 14.89 -6.66 30.98
N SER A 542 14.62 -5.45 30.50
CA SER A 542 15.18 -4.21 31.07
C SER A 542 14.62 -3.96 32.48
N ALA A 543 15.43 -3.36 33.35
CA ALA A 543 14.95 -2.86 34.65
C ALA A 543 13.85 -1.78 34.49
N SER A 544 13.86 -1.05 33.36
CA SER A 544 12.83 -0.05 33.00
C SER A 544 11.57 -0.64 32.36
N ALA A 545 11.55 -1.93 32.02
CA ALA A 545 10.60 -2.49 31.05
C ALA A 545 9.12 -2.20 31.39
N LYS A 546 8.75 -2.22 32.68
CA LYS A 546 7.38 -1.92 33.12
C LYS A 546 7.03 -0.43 33.04
N GLU A 547 7.94 0.45 33.46
CA GLU A 547 7.77 1.91 33.37
C GLU A 547 7.69 2.34 31.90
N ASP A 548 8.58 1.81 31.05
CA ASP A 548 8.54 2.02 29.60
C ASP A 548 7.21 1.51 29.02
N ALA A 549 6.76 0.30 29.37
CA ALA A 549 5.52 -0.30 28.86
C ALA A 549 4.27 0.50 29.25
N GLU A 550 4.21 1.03 30.48
CA GLU A 550 3.17 1.95 30.93
C GLU A 550 3.25 3.30 30.20
N ALA A 551 4.46 3.85 30.00
CA ALA A 551 4.67 5.12 29.31
C ALA A 551 4.28 5.07 27.82
N VAL A 552 4.55 3.97 27.11
CA VAL A 552 4.23 3.80 25.67
C VAL A 552 2.78 3.39 25.42
N SER A 553 2.07 2.87 26.43
CA SER A 553 0.66 2.46 26.35
C SER A 553 -0.27 3.50 25.69
N GLY A 554 -1.13 3.06 24.77
CA GLY A 554 -2.11 3.90 24.07
C GLY A 554 -2.18 3.71 22.56
N THR A 555 -2.89 4.61 21.89
CA THR A 555 -3.26 4.51 20.47
C THR A 555 -2.35 5.34 19.56
N TYR A 556 -1.96 4.79 18.41
CA TYR A 556 -1.03 5.39 17.45
C TYR A 556 -1.59 5.32 16.01
N MET A 557 -1.59 6.43 15.28
CA MET A 557 -1.93 6.45 13.85
C MET A 557 -0.68 6.34 12.98
N LEU A 558 -0.73 5.62 11.86
CA LEU A 558 0.40 5.55 10.93
C LEU A 558 0.70 6.93 10.30
N SER A 559 1.98 7.23 10.10
CA SER A 559 2.46 8.44 9.40
C SER A 559 2.13 8.43 7.91
N ARG A 560 2.08 7.25 7.28
CA ARG A 560 1.51 7.06 5.95
C ARG A 560 -0.02 7.07 6.06
N ARG A 561 -0.64 8.20 5.73
CA ARG A 561 -2.10 8.39 5.80
C ARG A 561 -2.56 9.53 4.90
N SER A 562 -3.82 9.50 4.46
CA SER A 562 -4.55 10.70 4.06
C SER A 562 -5.00 11.41 5.35
N GLU A 563 -4.73 12.71 5.47
CA GLU A 563 -4.99 13.53 6.67
C GLU A 563 -6.01 14.63 6.34
N THR A 564 -5.87 15.27 5.18
CA THR A 564 -6.64 16.47 4.84
C THR A 564 -7.92 16.17 4.06
N SER A 565 -8.11 14.94 3.57
CA SER A 565 -9.29 14.48 2.84
C SER A 565 -10.26 13.67 3.70
N PHE A 566 -11.43 13.32 3.14
CA PHE A 566 -12.41 12.44 3.82
C PHE A 566 -11.83 11.04 4.12
N LEU A 567 -10.76 10.62 3.43
CA LEU A 567 -10.10 9.35 3.69
C LEU A 567 -9.33 9.33 5.03
N LYS A 568 -9.21 10.46 5.75
CA LYS A 568 -8.80 10.45 7.17
C LYS A 568 -9.69 9.56 8.03
N THR A 569 -10.97 9.31 7.68
CA THR A 569 -11.76 8.30 8.40
C THR A 569 -11.24 6.87 8.29
N ALA A 570 -10.49 6.52 7.22
CA ALA A 570 -9.83 5.22 7.15
C ALA A 570 -8.67 5.15 8.15
N THR A 571 -7.94 6.25 8.36
CA THR A 571 -6.89 6.36 9.39
C THR A 571 -7.45 6.13 10.80
N LEU A 572 -8.60 6.73 11.13
CA LEU A 572 -9.27 6.56 12.43
C LEU A 572 -9.72 5.10 12.69
N LEU A 573 -9.85 4.29 11.65
CA LEU A 573 -10.19 2.87 11.73
C LEU A 573 -8.95 1.94 11.66
N GLY A 574 -7.79 2.48 11.31
CA GLY A 574 -6.50 1.77 11.20
C GLY A 574 -5.47 2.22 12.23
N GLU A 575 -5.92 2.66 13.41
CA GLU A 575 -5.02 3.02 14.51
C GLU A 575 -4.47 1.76 15.21
N LEU A 576 -3.21 1.80 15.63
CA LEU A 576 -2.50 0.74 16.32
C LEU A 576 -2.62 0.91 17.84
N THR A 577 -2.94 -0.15 18.58
CA THR A 577 -3.25 -0.11 20.00
C THR A 577 -2.18 -0.83 20.81
N VAL A 578 -1.32 -0.07 21.50
CA VAL A 578 -0.26 -0.59 22.38
C VAL A 578 -0.81 -0.80 23.78
N VAL A 579 -0.82 -2.05 24.25
CA VAL A 579 -1.34 -2.44 25.57
C VAL A 579 -0.29 -3.24 26.35
N PRO A 580 0.15 -2.79 27.54
CA PRO A 580 1.03 -3.55 28.42
C PRO A 580 0.27 -4.65 29.19
N ASP A 581 0.95 -5.73 29.54
CA ASP A 581 0.52 -6.65 30.60
C ASP A 581 1.32 -6.47 31.90
N GLU A 582 0.97 -7.24 32.94
CA GLU A 582 1.48 -7.04 34.31
C GLU A 582 3.01 -7.17 34.43
N ASP A 583 3.63 -7.94 33.53
CA ASP A 583 5.08 -8.18 33.44
C ASP A 583 5.84 -7.06 32.67
N GLY A 584 5.14 -6.08 32.11
CA GLY A 584 5.74 -5.05 31.24
C GLY A 584 6.01 -5.54 29.80
N ILE A 585 5.31 -6.58 29.34
CA ILE A 585 5.34 -7.03 27.95
C ILE A 585 4.19 -6.33 27.21
N ILE A 586 4.50 -5.58 26.15
CA ILE A 586 3.49 -4.89 25.34
C ILE A 586 2.96 -5.81 24.24
N LYS A 587 1.70 -5.60 23.87
CA LYS A 587 1.03 -6.17 22.70
C LYS A 587 0.59 -5.02 21.81
N VAL A 588 0.71 -5.20 20.50
CA VAL A 588 0.10 -4.31 19.49
C VAL A 588 -0.95 -5.14 18.78
N ALA A 589 -2.22 -4.85 19.02
CA ALA A 589 -3.34 -5.76 18.68
C ALA A 589 -3.50 -6.02 17.17
N GLU A 590 -2.92 -5.13 16.35
CA GLU A 590 -3.00 -5.11 14.90
C GLU A 590 -1.73 -5.68 14.23
N LEU A 591 -0.64 -5.91 15.00
CA LEU A 591 0.58 -6.57 14.53
C LEU A 591 0.52 -8.06 14.88
N ASN A 592 -0.15 -8.85 14.04
CA ASN A 592 -0.29 -10.29 14.24
C ASN A 592 0.91 -11.10 13.75
N GLY A 593 1.20 -12.21 14.44
CA GLY A 593 2.11 -13.24 13.96
C GLY A 593 1.44 -14.24 13.00
N PRO A 594 2.19 -15.23 12.47
CA PRO A 594 1.69 -16.25 11.53
C PRO A 594 0.50 -17.10 11.99
N ASN A 595 0.13 -17.00 13.26
CA ASN A 595 -0.95 -17.74 13.91
C ASN A 595 -2.23 -16.90 14.15
N GLY A 596 -2.32 -15.72 13.53
CA GLY A 596 -3.46 -14.79 13.66
C GLY A 596 -3.56 -14.08 15.01
N LYS A 597 -2.54 -14.21 15.88
CA LYS A 597 -2.54 -13.60 17.24
C LYS A 597 -1.58 -12.43 17.33
N PRO A 598 -1.88 -11.39 18.14
CA PRO A 598 -0.99 -10.25 18.34
C PRO A 598 0.41 -10.65 18.83
N LYS A 599 1.45 -10.09 18.21
CA LYS A 599 2.84 -10.23 18.65
C LYS A 599 3.01 -9.65 20.06
N ARG A 600 3.81 -10.34 20.88
CA ARG A 600 4.24 -9.88 22.22
C ARG A 600 5.66 -9.33 22.13
N TRP A 601 5.88 -8.19 22.78
CA TRP A 601 7.15 -7.48 22.73
C TRP A 601 7.64 -7.17 24.15
N ARG A 602 8.79 -7.72 24.51
CA ARG A 602 9.41 -7.59 25.83
C ARG A 602 10.32 -6.37 25.84
N GLY A 603 10.28 -5.53 26.88
CA GLY A 603 11.24 -4.43 27.03
C GLY A 603 12.65 -4.95 27.31
N VAL A 604 13.62 -4.63 26.46
CA VAL A 604 15.01 -5.17 26.51
C VAL A 604 16.07 -4.10 26.78
N ALA A 605 15.76 -2.84 26.47
CA ALA A 605 16.52 -1.65 26.82
C ALA A 605 15.51 -0.49 26.98
N PRO A 606 15.90 0.69 27.51
CA PRO A 606 15.00 1.82 27.66
C PRO A 606 14.22 2.13 26.37
N MET A 607 12.89 2.18 26.49
CA MET A 607 11.94 2.43 25.40
C MET A 607 12.08 1.49 24.17
N THR A 608 12.73 0.34 24.34
CA THR A 608 13.09 -0.60 23.25
C THR A 608 12.56 -1.99 23.56
N PHE A 609 11.71 -2.51 22.68
CA PHE A 609 11.01 -3.78 22.85
C PHE A 609 11.36 -4.76 21.73
N LEU A 610 11.63 -6.02 22.08
CA LEU A 610 11.95 -7.12 21.15
C LEU A 610 10.80 -8.12 21.10
N GLU A 611 10.47 -8.64 19.92
CA GLU A 611 9.47 -9.71 19.75
C GLU A 611 9.87 -10.99 20.52
N GLU A 612 8.98 -11.52 21.36
CA GLU A 612 9.32 -12.65 22.25
C GLU A 612 9.67 -13.96 21.56
N ASN A 613 9.22 -14.16 20.32
CA ASN A 613 9.47 -15.37 19.52
C ASN A 613 10.00 -15.02 18.12
N GLY A 614 10.65 -13.86 17.99
CA GLY A 614 11.10 -13.33 16.70
C GLY A 614 12.34 -12.45 16.86
N GLN A 615 12.55 -11.56 15.88
CA GLN A 615 13.74 -10.70 15.80
C GLN A 615 13.40 -9.22 15.56
N GLU A 616 12.13 -8.91 15.33
CA GLU A 616 11.65 -7.54 15.14
C GLU A 616 11.78 -6.72 16.43
N LYS A 617 11.95 -5.40 16.26
CA LYS A 617 12.01 -4.43 17.37
C LYS A 617 10.97 -3.33 17.19
N LEU A 618 10.40 -2.88 18.29
CA LEU A 618 9.72 -1.59 18.42
C LEU A 618 10.56 -0.65 19.28
N LEU A 619 10.78 0.57 18.82
CA LEU A 619 11.48 1.61 19.58
C LEU A 619 10.55 2.81 19.73
N PHE A 620 10.54 3.44 20.91
CA PHE A 620 9.64 4.55 21.21
C PHE A 620 10.41 5.80 21.60
N LYS A 621 10.07 6.94 20.99
CA LYS A 621 10.68 8.24 21.32
C LYS A 621 9.74 9.41 21.01
N PRO A 622 9.90 10.59 21.62
CA PRO A 622 9.17 11.79 21.18
C PRO A 622 9.57 12.24 19.75
N ASP A 623 8.60 12.77 19.00
CA ASP A 623 8.84 13.59 17.82
C ASP A 623 9.23 15.03 18.16
N HIS A 624 9.42 15.86 17.13
CA HIS A 624 9.72 17.29 17.25
C HIS A 624 8.69 18.05 18.12
N ASP A 625 7.43 17.61 18.13
CA ASP A 625 6.34 18.24 18.85
C ASP A 625 6.12 17.63 20.25
N GLY A 626 7.00 16.70 20.67
CA GLY A 626 6.93 15.99 21.94
C GLY A 626 5.93 14.84 21.97
N ARG A 627 5.31 14.46 20.85
CA ARG A 627 4.36 13.33 20.79
C ARG A 627 5.13 12.02 20.68
N MET A 628 4.71 11.00 21.43
CA MET A 628 5.35 9.68 21.36
C MET A 628 5.18 9.06 19.96
N VAL A 629 6.28 8.58 19.39
CA VAL A 629 6.34 7.88 18.11
C VAL A 629 6.87 6.47 18.33
N MET A 630 6.14 5.50 17.80
CA MET A 630 6.49 4.09 17.68
C MET A 630 7.22 3.87 16.34
N ILE A 631 8.52 3.68 16.42
CA ILE A 631 9.36 3.24 15.31
C ILE A 631 9.09 1.74 15.10
N LEU A 632 8.59 1.40 13.92
CA LEU A 632 8.25 0.05 13.51
C LEU A 632 9.46 -0.65 12.86
N PRO A 633 9.44 -1.99 12.66
CA PRO A 633 10.50 -2.70 11.96
C PRO A 633 10.72 -2.21 10.52
N TYR A 634 9.69 -1.61 9.92
CA TYR A 634 9.68 -1.06 8.57
C TYR A 634 10.03 0.44 8.59
N PRO A 635 11.18 0.87 8.04
CA PRO A 635 11.71 2.23 8.25
C PRO A 635 11.03 3.33 7.41
N PHE A 636 10.03 3.00 6.59
CA PHE A 636 9.33 3.91 5.67
C PHE A 636 8.00 4.47 6.23
N PHE A 637 7.59 4.07 7.43
CA PHE A 637 6.52 4.72 8.20
C PHE A 637 6.71 4.49 9.72
N VAL A 638 5.95 5.22 10.53
CA VAL A 638 5.93 5.09 12.00
C VAL A 638 4.52 5.25 12.55
N GLY A 639 4.26 4.73 13.75
CA GLY A 639 3.06 5.07 14.51
C GLY A 639 3.27 6.36 15.30
N GLN A 640 2.37 7.35 15.19
CA GLN A 640 2.39 8.60 15.93
C GLN A 640 1.22 8.62 16.94
N ARG A 641 1.50 8.87 18.24
CA ARG A 641 0.46 8.82 19.28
C ARG A 641 -0.67 9.79 18.99
N VAL A 642 -1.90 9.28 19.05
CA VAL A 642 -3.13 10.01 18.72
C VAL A 642 -3.53 10.94 19.88
N GLY A 643 -3.98 12.16 19.55
CA GLY A 643 -4.50 13.11 20.53
C GLY A 643 -5.89 12.71 21.05
N LEU A 644 -6.21 13.08 22.29
CA LEU A 644 -7.48 12.71 22.95
C LEU A 644 -8.74 12.99 22.11
N PHE A 645 -8.75 14.10 21.35
CA PHE A 645 -9.91 14.51 20.55
C PHE A 645 -10.01 13.86 19.16
N GLU A 646 -9.00 13.07 18.77
CA GLU A 646 -8.93 12.31 17.51
C GLU A 646 -8.98 10.80 17.75
N ASN A 647 -8.74 10.34 18.98
CA ASN A 647 -8.65 8.93 19.35
C ASN A 647 -9.94 8.14 19.06
N ASN A 648 -9.81 7.02 18.34
CA ASN A 648 -10.95 6.21 17.93
C ASN A 648 -11.78 5.64 19.11
N SER A 649 -11.16 5.40 20.26
CA SER A 649 -11.83 4.84 21.44
C SER A 649 -12.72 5.88 22.16
N LEU A 650 -12.58 7.17 21.82
CA LEU A 650 -13.52 8.22 22.20
C LEU A 650 -14.49 8.56 21.07
N LEU A 651 -14.00 8.68 19.83
CA LEU A 651 -14.83 9.06 18.68
C LEU A 651 -15.86 8.00 18.28
N LEU A 652 -15.49 6.71 18.24
CA LEU A 652 -16.37 5.64 17.78
C LEU A 652 -17.59 5.41 18.70
N PRO A 653 -17.45 5.40 20.05
CA PRO A 653 -18.62 5.38 20.93
C PRO A 653 -19.49 6.63 20.80
N VAL A 654 -18.91 7.81 20.62
CA VAL A 654 -19.65 9.07 20.47
C VAL A 654 -20.49 9.09 19.19
N ILE A 655 -19.95 8.67 18.03
CA ILE A 655 -20.73 8.57 16.79
C ILE A 655 -21.78 7.45 16.89
N ALA A 656 -21.46 6.29 17.46
CA ALA A 656 -22.40 5.18 17.59
C ALA A 656 -23.62 5.53 18.47
N VAL A 657 -23.40 6.16 19.63
CA VAL A 657 -24.48 6.65 20.50
C VAL A 657 -25.28 7.77 19.82
N SER A 658 -24.62 8.67 19.09
CA SER A 658 -25.28 9.75 18.34
C SER A 658 -26.22 9.20 17.27
N LEU A 659 -25.74 8.25 16.45
CA LEU A 659 -26.52 7.59 15.41
C LEU A 659 -27.66 6.76 15.98
N LEU A 660 -27.47 6.08 17.11
CA LEU A 660 -28.54 5.36 17.82
C LEU A 660 -29.65 6.31 18.28
N ILE A 661 -29.30 7.47 18.86
CA ILE A 661 -30.27 8.50 19.28
C ILE A 661 -31.02 9.06 18.06
N MET A 662 -30.32 9.32 16.95
CA MET A 662 -30.94 9.80 15.70
C MET A 662 -31.91 8.76 15.13
N LEU A 663 -31.47 7.51 14.98
CA LEU A 663 -32.25 6.40 14.43
C LEU A 663 -33.50 6.13 15.27
N LEU A 664 -33.36 6.02 16.60
CA LEU A 664 -34.50 5.87 17.51
C LEU A 664 -35.47 7.05 17.41
N THR A 665 -34.98 8.28 17.22
CA THR A 665 -35.84 9.48 17.07
C THR A 665 -36.66 9.48 15.78
N LEU A 666 -36.16 8.81 14.73
CA LEU A 666 -36.87 8.55 13.48
C LEU A 666 -37.83 7.36 13.59
N VAL A 667 -37.37 6.20 14.09
CA VAL A 667 -38.17 4.96 14.20
C VAL A 667 -39.32 5.11 15.20
N LEU A 668 -39.10 5.77 16.34
CA LEU A 668 -40.16 6.01 17.34
C LEU A 668 -41.16 7.10 16.91
N TRP A 669 -40.93 7.82 15.80
CA TRP A 669 -41.88 8.83 15.31
C TRP A 669 -43.19 8.25 14.75
N PRO A 670 -43.19 7.31 13.79
CA PRO A 670 -44.41 6.63 13.35
C PRO A 670 -45.02 5.79 14.48
N VAL A 671 -44.22 5.11 15.31
CA VAL A 671 -44.73 4.36 16.48
C VAL A 671 -45.50 5.27 17.43
N ALA A 672 -44.95 6.44 17.80
CA ALA A 672 -45.66 7.38 18.66
C ALA A 672 -46.89 8.00 17.97
N TRP A 673 -46.98 8.02 16.63
CA TRP A 673 -48.20 8.39 15.92
C TRP A 673 -49.26 7.28 15.94
N LEU A 674 -48.87 6.02 15.75
CA LEU A 674 -49.76 4.86 15.89
C LEU A 674 -50.34 4.78 17.31
N VAL A 675 -49.50 4.89 18.34
CA VAL A 675 -49.92 4.90 19.76
C VAL A 675 -50.93 6.02 20.04
N ARG A 676 -50.65 7.26 19.61
CA ARG A 676 -51.60 8.37 19.76
C ARG A 676 -52.91 8.16 18.99
N ARG A 677 -52.85 7.55 17.80
CA ARG A 677 -54.04 7.23 17.00
C ARG A 677 -54.89 6.14 17.67
N HIS A 678 -54.27 5.12 18.26
CA HIS A 678 -54.93 4.04 18.98
C HIS A 678 -55.65 4.55 20.23
N TYR A 679 -54.98 5.37 21.06
CA TYR A 679 -55.56 5.97 22.27
C TYR A 679 -56.30 7.30 22.04
N GLY A 680 -56.61 7.67 20.79
CA GLY A 680 -57.38 8.88 20.45
C GLY A 680 -56.74 10.24 20.77
N HIS A 681 -55.54 10.28 21.34
CA HIS A 681 -54.88 11.52 21.80
C HIS A 681 -54.40 12.41 20.65
N LYS A 682 -54.92 13.65 20.59
CA LYS A 682 -54.44 14.70 19.69
C LYS A 682 -53.09 15.25 20.17
N LEU A 683 -52.21 15.59 19.22
CA LEU A 683 -50.88 16.15 19.51
C LEU A 683 -50.93 17.69 19.41
N GLU A 684 -51.29 18.34 20.51
CA GLU A 684 -51.39 19.80 20.56
C GLU A 684 -50.01 20.46 20.68
N MET A 685 -49.63 21.24 19.67
CA MET A 685 -48.36 21.93 19.53
C MET A 685 -48.57 23.25 18.77
N ALA A 686 -47.82 24.29 19.12
CA ALA A 686 -47.85 25.52 18.34
C ALA A 686 -47.29 25.27 16.92
N PRO A 687 -47.72 26.02 15.88
CA PRO A 687 -47.27 25.80 14.50
C PRO A 687 -45.74 25.83 14.33
N ILE A 688 -45.04 26.69 15.08
CA ILE A 688 -43.58 26.76 15.10
C ILE A 688 -42.93 25.51 15.73
N GLU A 689 -43.52 24.96 16.79
CA GLU A 689 -43.02 23.74 17.45
C GLU A 689 -43.21 22.52 16.55
N ARG A 690 -44.34 22.43 15.83
CA ARG A 690 -44.57 21.39 14.80
C ARG A 690 -43.53 21.48 13.67
N ARG A 691 -43.18 22.68 13.22
CA ARG A 691 -42.13 22.92 12.21
C ARG A 691 -40.74 22.52 12.72
N LEU A 692 -40.34 22.97 13.92
CA LEU A 692 -39.06 22.58 14.54
C LEU A 692 -38.96 21.06 14.76
N ARG A 693 -40.01 20.42 15.28
CA ARG A 693 -40.07 18.96 15.50
C ARG A 693 -39.89 18.16 14.21
N LEU A 694 -40.34 18.69 13.07
CA LEU A 694 -40.14 18.11 11.74
C LEU A 694 -38.72 18.40 11.23
N ALA A 695 -38.24 19.65 11.33
CA ALA A 695 -36.91 20.04 10.88
C ALA A 695 -35.79 19.20 11.54
N VAL A 696 -35.84 19.00 12.85
CA VAL A 696 -34.89 18.12 13.59
C VAL A 696 -34.85 16.69 13.02
N ARG A 697 -35.96 16.19 12.47
CA ARG A 697 -36.05 14.85 11.87
C ARG A 697 -35.55 14.81 10.42
N ILE A 698 -35.71 15.91 9.69
CA ILE A 698 -35.09 16.06 8.37
C ILE A 698 -33.57 16.10 8.54
N VAL A 699 -33.05 16.86 9.51
CA VAL A 699 -31.61 16.89 9.87
C VAL A 699 -31.10 15.49 10.19
N PHE A 700 -31.71 14.79 11.16
CA PHE A 700 -31.30 13.42 11.50
C PHE A 700 -31.37 12.42 10.33
N ALA A 701 -32.33 12.59 9.41
CA ALA A 701 -32.42 11.74 8.22
C ALA A 701 -31.33 12.07 7.19
N LEU A 702 -30.92 13.34 7.07
CA LEU A 702 -29.79 13.77 6.25
C LEU A 702 -28.45 13.32 6.85
N ASP A 703 -28.29 13.43 8.18
CA ASP A 703 -27.09 12.98 8.90
C ASP A 703 -26.87 11.46 8.74
N ILE A 704 -27.92 10.66 8.94
CA ILE A 704 -27.89 9.20 8.73
C ILE A 704 -27.67 8.84 7.25
N LEU A 705 -28.31 9.55 6.31
CA LEU A 705 -28.09 9.34 4.88
C LEU A 705 -26.66 9.68 4.46
N PHE A 706 -26.11 10.77 4.99
CA PHE A 706 -24.74 11.21 4.72
C PHE A 706 -23.72 10.17 5.16
N ILE A 707 -23.73 9.76 6.43
CA ILE A 707 -22.75 8.79 6.92
C ILE A 707 -22.95 7.41 6.28
N GLY A 708 -24.20 6.97 6.08
CA GLY A 708 -24.51 5.70 5.43
C GLY A 708 -24.05 5.65 3.98
N ALA A 709 -24.28 6.71 3.21
CA ALA A 709 -23.82 6.81 1.82
C ALA A 709 -22.30 6.95 1.73
N MET A 710 -21.67 7.75 2.59
CA MET A 710 -20.21 7.91 2.62
C MET A 710 -19.52 6.59 2.98
N THR A 711 -19.93 5.94 4.08
CA THR A 711 -19.39 4.63 4.46
C THR A 711 -19.63 3.57 3.37
N GLY A 712 -20.83 3.54 2.79
CA GLY A 712 -21.14 2.62 1.69
C GLY A 712 -20.26 2.83 0.45
N LEU A 713 -20.02 4.08 0.06
CA LEU A 713 -19.19 4.41 -1.11
C LEU A 713 -17.70 4.14 -0.86
N VAL A 714 -17.20 4.39 0.34
CA VAL A 714 -15.82 4.04 0.74
C VAL A 714 -15.63 2.52 0.76
N LEU A 715 -16.53 1.77 1.41
CA LEU A 715 -16.46 0.30 1.45
C LEU A 715 -16.60 -0.33 0.05
N TYR A 716 -17.40 0.27 -0.84
CA TYR A 716 -17.45 -0.13 -2.24
C TYR A 716 -16.10 0.13 -2.92
N GLY A 717 -15.53 1.33 -2.75
CA GLY A 717 -14.22 1.69 -3.30
C GLY A 717 -13.05 0.81 -2.86
N LEU A 718 -13.09 0.24 -1.64
CA LEU A 718 -12.09 -0.74 -1.18
C LEU A 718 -12.05 -2.03 -2.02
N THR A 719 -13.10 -2.31 -2.80
CA THR A 719 -13.19 -3.48 -3.71
C THR A 719 -13.28 -3.08 -5.19
N HIS A 720 -13.47 -1.79 -5.47
CA HIS A 720 -13.71 -1.18 -6.78
C HIS A 720 -12.93 0.14 -6.83
N ILE A 721 -11.61 0.04 -7.03
CA ILE A 721 -10.69 1.18 -6.88
C ILE A 721 -10.98 2.32 -7.87
N GLU A 722 -11.68 2.04 -8.97
CA GLU A 722 -12.18 3.03 -9.93
C GLU A 722 -13.17 4.03 -9.31
N VAL A 723 -13.73 3.74 -8.14
CA VAL A 723 -14.49 4.71 -7.33
C VAL A 723 -13.60 5.86 -6.86
N PHE A 724 -12.30 5.62 -6.65
CA PHE A 724 -11.32 6.67 -6.33
C PHE A 724 -10.72 7.35 -7.57
N SER A 725 -11.44 7.32 -8.70
CA SER A 725 -11.17 8.15 -9.89
C SER A 725 -12.19 9.29 -10.01
N ASP A 726 -12.06 10.12 -11.05
CA ASP A 726 -13.08 11.11 -11.43
C ASP A 726 -14.50 10.52 -11.60
N ARG A 727 -14.64 9.21 -11.86
CA ARG A 727 -15.93 8.51 -11.89
C ARG A 727 -16.69 8.58 -10.55
N GLY A 728 -15.97 8.68 -9.42
CA GLY A 728 -16.54 8.78 -8.08
C GLY A 728 -16.74 10.20 -7.55
N ASN A 729 -15.96 11.19 -8.01
CA ASN A 729 -16.00 12.59 -7.52
C ASN A 729 -17.43 13.13 -7.37
N THR A 730 -18.27 12.92 -8.40
CA THR A 730 -19.66 13.41 -8.42
C THR A 730 -20.48 12.86 -7.25
N TRP A 731 -20.31 11.58 -6.91
CA TRP A 731 -21.00 10.96 -5.78
C TRP A 731 -20.46 11.44 -4.44
N PHE A 732 -19.13 11.52 -4.28
CA PHE A 732 -18.52 12.09 -3.07
C PHE A 732 -19.00 13.52 -2.81
N HIS A 733 -19.06 14.38 -3.83
CA HIS A 733 -19.53 15.75 -3.69
C HIS A 733 -21.04 15.85 -3.39
N ILE A 734 -21.88 15.03 -4.01
CA ILE A 734 -23.32 14.97 -3.67
C ILE A 734 -23.50 14.57 -2.20
N ILE A 735 -22.76 13.56 -1.73
CA ILE A 735 -22.79 13.07 -0.35
C ILE A 735 -22.26 14.16 0.62
N GLN A 736 -21.14 14.81 0.30
CA GLN A 736 -20.59 15.94 1.07
C GLN A 736 -21.58 17.10 1.19
N VAL A 737 -22.30 17.45 0.12
CA VAL A 737 -23.34 18.50 0.16
C VAL A 737 -24.50 18.10 1.09
N ILE A 738 -24.94 16.84 1.07
CA ILE A 738 -25.95 16.33 2.02
C ILE A 738 -25.43 16.47 3.47
N GLY A 739 -24.17 16.10 3.71
CA GLY A 739 -23.51 16.24 5.02
C GLY A 739 -23.40 17.68 5.51
N ILE A 740 -23.06 18.62 4.61
CA ILE A 740 -22.99 20.06 4.93
C ILE A 740 -24.37 20.61 5.29
N VAL A 741 -25.44 20.20 4.59
CA VAL A 741 -26.82 20.59 4.91
C VAL A 741 -27.27 20.01 6.26
N GLY A 742 -26.91 18.76 6.57
CA GLY A 742 -27.12 18.15 7.90
C GLY A 742 -26.38 18.89 9.02
N ALA A 743 -25.09 19.19 8.79
CA ALA A 743 -24.26 19.93 9.73
C ALA A 743 -24.81 21.35 10.03
N VAL A 744 -25.19 22.13 9.01
CA VAL A 744 -25.88 23.42 9.20
C VAL A 744 -27.22 23.22 9.93
N GLY A 745 -27.89 22.10 9.65
CA GLY A 745 -29.11 21.65 10.35
C GLY A 745 -28.97 21.52 11.87
N THR A 746 -27.78 21.25 12.41
CA THR A 746 -27.55 21.20 13.86
C THR A 746 -27.87 22.51 14.57
N LEU A 747 -27.74 23.67 13.90
CA LEU A 747 -28.18 24.95 14.45
C LEU A 747 -29.69 24.97 14.76
N VAL A 748 -30.50 24.24 13.99
CA VAL A 748 -31.95 24.08 14.22
C VAL A 748 -32.21 23.18 15.42
N VAL A 749 -31.40 22.14 15.62
CA VAL A 749 -31.51 21.22 16.77
C VAL A 749 -31.11 21.90 18.08
N LEU A 750 -30.01 22.68 18.06
CA LEU A 750 -29.58 23.55 19.16
C LEU A 750 -30.65 24.60 19.50
N TYR A 751 -31.19 25.29 18.50
CA TYR A 751 -32.28 26.27 18.69
C TYR A 751 -33.55 25.62 19.27
N ASN A 752 -33.89 24.40 18.84
CA ASN A 752 -34.99 23.62 19.43
C ASN A 752 -34.74 23.30 20.92
N ALA A 753 -33.51 22.94 21.31
CA ALA A 753 -33.15 22.73 22.71
C ALA A 753 -33.26 24.04 23.53
N ILE A 754 -32.74 25.16 23.03
CA ILE A 754 -32.85 26.47 23.67
C ILE A 754 -34.32 26.87 23.88
N LYS A 755 -35.18 26.68 22.87
CA LYS A 755 -36.63 26.94 22.99
C LYS A 755 -37.35 25.98 23.94
N ALA A 756 -36.92 24.73 24.03
CA ALA A 756 -37.46 23.78 25.01
C ALA A 756 -37.17 24.25 26.45
N TRP A 757 -35.96 24.71 26.74
CA TRP A 757 -35.57 25.22 28.06
C TRP A 757 -36.26 26.54 28.41
N ALA A 758 -36.30 27.50 27.47
CA ALA A 758 -36.96 28.80 27.66
C ALA A 758 -38.47 28.70 27.95
N ASN A 759 -39.15 27.66 27.47
CA ASN A 759 -40.57 27.46 27.74
C ASN A 759 -40.79 26.91 29.16
N LYS A 760 -41.23 27.78 30.09
CA LYS A 760 -41.55 27.41 31.48
C LYS A 760 -42.69 26.39 31.62
N ARG A 761 -43.56 26.22 30.61
CA ARG A 761 -44.68 25.25 30.62
C ARG A 761 -44.29 23.84 30.14
N ARG A 762 -43.04 23.59 29.73
CA ARG A 762 -42.59 22.26 29.27
C ARG A 762 -42.08 21.39 30.42
N THR A 763 -42.47 20.12 30.41
CA THR A 763 -41.99 19.09 31.36
C THR A 763 -40.48 18.90 31.25
N ILE A 764 -39.85 18.50 32.36
CA ILE A 764 -38.39 18.24 32.40
C ILE A 764 -37.98 17.18 31.35
N TRP A 765 -38.78 16.14 31.15
CA TRP A 765 -38.56 15.09 30.15
C TRP A 765 -38.45 15.62 28.71
N TYR A 766 -39.26 16.62 28.32
CA TYR A 766 -39.15 17.24 26.99
C TYR A 766 -37.87 18.07 26.85
N LYS A 767 -37.44 18.74 27.93
CA LYS A 767 -36.20 19.53 27.96
C LYS A 767 -34.96 18.63 27.87
N LEU A 768 -34.94 17.55 28.66
CA LEU A 768 -33.92 16.51 28.61
C LEU A 768 -33.85 15.86 27.22
N GLN A 769 -34.99 15.46 26.64
CA GLN A 769 -35.02 14.93 25.27
C GLN A 769 -34.41 15.92 24.28
N ALA A 770 -34.82 17.18 24.30
CA ALA A 770 -34.31 18.19 23.36
C ALA A 770 -32.79 18.44 23.53
N THR A 771 -32.28 18.40 24.75
CA THR A 771 -30.83 18.44 25.03
C THR A 771 -30.11 17.19 24.50
N ILE A 772 -30.64 15.98 24.72
CA ILE A 772 -30.06 14.73 24.22
C ILE A 772 -29.98 14.74 22.67
N LEU A 773 -31.02 15.24 21.99
CA LEU A 773 -31.01 15.38 20.54
C LEU A 773 -29.93 16.36 20.05
N ALA A 774 -29.71 17.46 20.77
CA ALA A 774 -28.66 18.43 20.43
C ALA A 774 -27.25 17.87 20.69
N LEU A 775 -27.05 17.12 21.78
CA LEU A 775 -25.78 16.44 22.07
C LEU A 775 -25.43 15.38 21.02
N ALA A 776 -26.41 14.62 20.52
CA ALA A 776 -26.20 13.67 19.43
C ALA A 776 -25.75 14.38 18.12
N CYS A 777 -26.36 15.51 17.76
CA CYS A 777 -25.87 16.31 16.62
C CYS A 777 -24.45 16.86 16.83
N LEU A 778 -24.11 17.30 18.04
CA LEU A 778 -22.75 17.79 18.34
C LEU A 778 -21.71 16.67 18.26
N GLY A 779 -22.01 15.47 18.77
CA GLY A 779 -21.16 14.29 18.64
C GLY A 779 -20.98 13.84 17.19
N PHE A 780 -22.07 13.86 16.41
CA PHE A 780 -22.04 13.59 14.97
C PHE A 780 -21.18 14.59 14.19
N ILE A 781 -21.34 15.89 14.43
CA ILE A 781 -20.52 16.93 13.79
C ILE A 781 -19.04 16.81 14.19
N TRP A 782 -18.74 16.55 15.45
CA TRP A 782 -17.35 16.38 15.90
C TRP A 782 -16.68 15.22 15.16
N PHE A 783 -17.34 14.06 15.03
CA PHE A 783 -16.84 12.95 14.21
C PHE A 783 -16.64 13.35 12.74
N ALA A 784 -17.65 14.00 12.14
CA ALA A 784 -17.60 14.41 10.72
C ALA A 784 -16.52 15.47 10.42
N LEU A 785 -16.16 16.31 11.40
CA LEU A 785 -15.04 17.25 11.32
C LEU A 785 -13.69 16.57 11.57
N ALA A 786 -13.58 15.72 12.59
CA ALA A 786 -12.35 14.99 12.91
C ALA A 786 -11.89 14.08 11.75
N GLY A 787 -12.85 13.44 11.07
CA GLY A 787 -12.60 12.64 9.87
C GLY A 787 -12.55 13.43 8.55
N ASN A 788 -12.58 14.76 8.58
CA ASN A 788 -12.62 15.63 7.38
C ASN A 788 -13.73 15.33 6.35
N LEU A 789 -14.79 14.61 6.75
CA LEU A 789 -15.87 14.12 5.87
C LEU A 789 -16.65 15.25 5.17
N LEU A 790 -16.66 16.45 5.74
CA LEU A 790 -17.36 17.63 5.22
C LEU A 790 -16.51 18.48 4.26
N ARG A 791 -15.21 18.17 4.07
CA ARG A 791 -14.35 18.93 3.15
C ARG A 791 -14.63 18.51 1.70
N ILE A 792 -15.19 19.44 0.92
CA ILE A 792 -15.24 19.29 -0.54
C ILE A 792 -13.81 19.39 -1.08
N SER A 793 -13.26 18.25 -1.48
CA SER A 793 -11.95 18.09 -2.13
C SER A 793 -12.05 17.00 -3.18
N SER A 794 -11.47 17.23 -4.36
CA SER A 794 -11.24 16.23 -5.41
C SER A 794 -9.76 15.82 -5.46
N ASN A 795 -9.08 15.89 -4.32
CA ASN A 795 -7.69 15.50 -4.08
C ASN A 795 -7.71 14.77 -2.73
N TYR A 796 -7.43 13.46 -2.71
CA TYR A 796 -7.72 12.59 -1.56
C TYR A 796 -6.92 11.29 -1.48
#